data_AF-A0A7J7YVP3-F1
#
_entry.id   AF-A0A7J7YVP3-F1
#
_cell.length_a   1.000
_cell.length_b   1.000
_cell.length_c   1.000
_cell.angle_alpha   90.00
_cell.angle_beta   90.00
_cell.angle_gamma   90.00
#
_symmetry.space_group_name_H-M   'P 1'
#
loop_
_entity.id
_entity.type
_entity.pdbx_description
1 polymer ?
#
loop_
_entity_poly.entity_id
_entity_poly.type
_entity_poly.pdbx_seq_one_letter_code
_entity_poly.pdbx_strand_id
1 'polypeptide(L)'
;MFPLLNMNKILAGLYNPGDGHIDPYSLTMALAAGARKYGALLKYPAPVTSLKPRSDGTWDVETPQGSMRANRIVNAAGFWAREIGKMVGLEHPLIPVQHQYVVTSTIPEVKALKRELPVLRDLEGSYYLRQERDGLLFGPYESQEKMQLQDSWVTSGVPPGFGKELFESDLDRIMEHVEAAMEMVPVLKKADIINIVNGPITYSPDILPMVGPHQGLRNYWVAIGFGYGIIHAGGIGKYLSDWILHGEPPFDLIELDPNRYGKWTTTQYTEAKARESYGFNNIVGYPKEERFAGRPTQRVSGLYKTLESKCSMGFHAGWEQPHWFYRPGQDTGYRPSFRRTNWFEPVGSEYKQVMQRVGVIDLSPFGKFNIKGQDSTRLLDHLFANVIPKVGFTNISHMLTPKGRVYAELTVSHQSPGEFLLITGSGSELHDLRWIEEEAVKGGYDVEIKNITDELGVLGVAGPHARKVLQKLTSEDLSDDVFKFLQTKSLKVSNIPVTAIRISYTGELGWELYHRREDSAALYNAIMDAGQEEGIDNFGTYAMNALRLEKAFRAWGSEMNCDTNPLEAGLEYFVKLNKPADFIGKQALKQIKAEGLKRRLVCLTLATDDVDPEGNESIWHKGKVVGNTTSGSYSYSIQKSLAFAYVPVELSKVGQQVEVELLGKHYPAIIIQEPLVLTEPTRNRLQKKGGKDKI
;
A
#
# COMPACT_ATOMS: atom_id res chain seq x y z
N MET A 1 -35.06 12.03 5.49
CA MET A 1 -34.37 11.33 6.61
C MET A 1 -33.95 12.30 7.70
N PHE A 2 -33.38 13.46 7.36
CA PHE A 2 -33.04 14.53 8.30
C PHE A 2 -33.94 15.75 8.01
N PRO A 3 -35.05 15.97 8.74
CA PRO A 3 -36.07 16.97 8.36
C PRO A 3 -35.64 18.43 8.57
N LEU A 4 -34.57 18.67 9.32
CA LEU A 4 -34.05 20.01 9.63
C LEU A 4 -32.97 20.47 8.63
N LEU A 5 -32.71 19.68 7.59
CA LEU A 5 -31.67 19.96 6.59
C LEU A 5 -32.19 20.93 5.53
N ASN A 6 -31.35 21.89 5.13
CA ASN A 6 -31.61 22.76 3.99
C ASN A 6 -31.41 21.96 2.69
N MET A 7 -32.50 21.63 2.01
CA MET A 7 -32.47 20.80 0.81
C MET A 7 -32.09 21.54 -0.48
N ASN A 8 -31.85 22.86 -0.44
CA ASN A 8 -31.72 23.69 -1.64
C ASN A 8 -30.60 23.27 -2.60
N LYS A 9 -29.47 22.77 -2.07
CA LYS A 9 -28.29 22.35 -2.86
C LYS A 9 -28.00 20.86 -2.79
N ILE A 10 -28.82 20.08 -2.09
CA ILE A 10 -28.58 18.65 -1.91
C ILE A 10 -28.90 17.91 -3.20
N LEU A 11 -27.90 17.23 -3.78
CA LEU A 11 -28.05 16.43 -5.00
C LEU A 11 -28.30 14.94 -4.71
N ALA A 12 -27.57 14.39 -3.75
CA ALA A 12 -27.62 12.99 -3.33
C ALA A 12 -27.04 12.84 -1.91
N GLY A 13 -27.19 11.65 -1.33
CA GLY A 13 -26.53 11.28 -0.07
C GLY A 13 -26.12 9.81 -0.07
N LEU A 14 -24.95 9.52 0.49
CA LEU A 14 -24.49 8.16 0.77
C LEU A 14 -24.98 7.77 2.17
N TYR A 15 -25.78 6.71 2.27
CA TYR A 15 -26.44 6.34 3.51
C TYR A 15 -26.09 4.93 3.96
N ASN A 16 -25.58 4.83 5.19
CA ASN A 16 -25.32 3.58 5.88
C ASN A 16 -26.33 3.43 7.03
N PRO A 17 -27.31 2.51 6.93
CA PRO A 17 -28.22 2.24 8.04
C PRO A 17 -27.54 1.40 9.12
N GLY A 18 -27.90 1.65 10.38
CA GLY A 18 -27.48 0.81 11.52
C GLY A 18 -26.17 1.24 12.19
N ASP A 19 -25.56 2.34 11.75
CA ASP A 19 -24.48 3.03 12.44
C ASP A 19 -24.96 4.32 13.14
N GLY A 20 -24.03 5.08 13.71
CA GLY A 20 -24.30 6.30 14.45
C GLY A 20 -23.10 6.76 15.27
N HIS A 21 -23.34 7.06 16.54
CA HIS A 21 -22.31 7.47 17.50
C HIS A 21 -22.36 6.63 18.78
N ILE A 22 -21.33 6.73 19.60
CA ILE A 22 -21.23 6.02 20.88
C ILE A 22 -20.50 6.88 21.90
N ASP A 23 -20.87 6.77 23.18
CA ASP A 23 -20.10 7.38 24.27
C ASP A 23 -18.74 6.66 24.43
N PRO A 24 -17.61 7.33 24.16
CA PRO A 24 -16.29 6.72 24.22
C PRO A 24 -15.90 6.30 25.65
N TYR A 25 -16.39 7.00 26.68
CA TYR A 25 -16.09 6.65 28.07
C TYR A 25 -16.78 5.33 28.44
N SER A 26 -18.09 5.25 28.21
CA SER A 26 -18.87 4.03 28.48
C SER A 26 -18.37 2.82 27.67
N LEU A 27 -18.01 3.03 26.39
CA LEU A 27 -17.39 1.98 25.56
C LEU A 27 -16.10 1.44 26.21
N THR A 28 -15.21 2.33 26.62
CA THR A 28 -13.93 1.96 27.24
C THR A 28 -14.14 1.21 28.57
N MET A 29 -15.08 1.68 29.40
CA MET A 29 -15.39 1.01 30.67
C MET A 29 -16.03 -0.37 30.47
N ALA A 30 -16.91 -0.51 29.47
CA ALA A 30 -17.51 -1.80 29.12
C ALA A 30 -16.46 -2.80 28.63
N LEU A 31 -15.55 -2.37 27.74
CA LEU A 31 -14.42 -3.20 27.29
C LEU A 31 -13.51 -3.60 28.45
N ALA A 32 -13.19 -2.66 29.36
CA ALA A 32 -12.38 -2.94 30.55
C ALA A 32 -13.07 -3.94 31.51
N ALA A 33 -14.39 -3.84 31.70
CA ALA A 33 -15.15 -4.81 32.48
C ALA A 33 -15.12 -6.21 31.84
N GLY A 34 -15.28 -6.27 30.51
CA GLY A 34 -15.10 -7.51 29.74
C GLY A 34 -13.69 -8.09 29.90
N ALA A 35 -12.65 -7.26 29.76
CA ALA A 35 -11.26 -7.69 29.92
C ALA A 35 -10.99 -8.29 31.31
N ARG A 36 -11.45 -7.64 32.39
CA ARG A 36 -11.35 -8.19 33.76
C ARG A 36 -12.09 -9.51 33.91
N LYS A 37 -13.30 -9.61 33.35
CA LYS A 37 -14.10 -10.84 33.36
C LYS A 37 -13.35 -12.02 32.74
N TYR A 38 -12.54 -11.78 31.71
CA TYR A 38 -11.73 -12.79 31.05
C TYR A 38 -10.28 -12.88 31.59
N GLY A 39 -10.00 -12.30 32.75
CA GLY A 39 -8.74 -12.48 33.47
C GLY A 39 -7.63 -11.47 33.16
N ALA A 40 -7.89 -10.43 32.37
CA ALA A 40 -6.92 -9.36 32.18
C ALA A 40 -6.75 -8.54 33.47
N LEU A 41 -5.50 -8.26 33.83
CA LEU A 41 -5.15 -7.39 34.94
C LEU A 41 -4.91 -5.96 34.43
N LEU A 42 -5.77 -5.02 34.82
CA LEU A 42 -5.62 -3.60 34.47
C LEU A 42 -5.08 -2.83 35.67
N LYS A 43 -3.81 -2.37 35.59
CA LYS A 43 -3.15 -1.60 36.65
C LYS A 43 -3.07 -0.12 36.27
N TYR A 44 -3.56 0.75 37.15
CA TYR A 44 -3.42 2.20 37.03
C TYR A 44 -3.54 2.86 38.42
N PRO A 45 -2.83 3.97 38.69
CA PRO A 45 -1.76 4.54 37.87
C PRO A 45 -0.52 3.63 37.88
N ALA A 46 0.02 3.30 36.69
CA ALA A 46 1.21 2.46 36.53
C ALA A 46 1.97 2.80 35.23
N PRO A 47 2.51 4.03 35.10
CA PRO A 47 3.17 4.44 33.87
C PRO A 47 4.45 3.64 33.64
N VAL A 48 4.67 3.23 32.40
CA VAL A 48 5.95 2.67 31.98
C VAL A 48 6.99 3.79 31.96
N THR A 49 8.14 3.56 32.57
CA THR A 49 9.26 4.52 32.62
C THR A 49 10.50 4.02 31.88
N SER A 50 10.61 2.70 31.67
CA SER A 50 11.68 2.10 30.87
C SER A 50 11.24 0.78 30.27
N LEU A 51 11.77 0.49 29.08
CA LEU A 51 11.61 -0.76 28.35
C LEU A 51 12.99 -1.28 27.97
N LYS A 52 13.32 -2.52 28.34
CA LYS A 52 14.60 -3.14 28.00
C LYS A 52 14.38 -4.46 27.27
N PRO A 53 14.81 -4.58 26.00
CA PRO A 53 14.76 -5.85 25.29
C PRO A 53 15.82 -6.80 25.86
N ARG A 54 15.51 -8.10 25.86
CA ARG A 54 16.43 -9.17 26.24
C ARG A 54 16.82 -10.00 25.01
N SER A 55 17.96 -10.67 25.09
CA SER A 55 18.48 -11.49 23.98
C SER A 55 17.58 -12.67 23.59
N ASP A 56 16.80 -13.19 24.54
CA ASP A 56 15.79 -14.23 24.29
C ASP A 56 14.53 -13.71 23.57
N GLY A 57 14.40 -12.39 23.40
CA GLY A 57 13.27 -11.71 22.77
C GLY A 57 12.16 -11.32 23.75
N THR A 58 12.34 -11.54 25.05
CA THR A 58 11.43 -11.03 26.09
C THR A 58 11.81 -9.61 26.51
N TRP A 59 10.97 -9.00 27.35
CA TRP A 59 11.05 -7.59 27.73
C TRP A 59 11.03 -7.43 29.24
N ASP A 60 11.93 -6.61 29.78
CA ASP A 60 11.81 -6.09 31.13
C ASP A 60 11.12 -4.70 31.06
N VAL A 61 10.00 -4.55 31.77
CA VAL A 61 9.16 -3.34 31.80
C VAL A 61 9.22 -2.74 33.20
N GLU A 62 9.60 -1.48 33.30
CA GLU A 62 9.75 -0.76 34.57
C GLU A 62 8.58 0.20 34.79
N THR A 63 8.02 0.18 36.00
CA THR A 63 7.06 1.18 36.47
C THR A 63 7.42 1.62 37.90
N PRO A 64 6.88 2.75 38.41
CA PRO A 64 7.09 3.14 39.81
C PRO A 64 6.58 2.12 40.85
N GLN A 65 5.75 1.16 40.43
CA GLN A 65 5.18 0.11 41.30
C GLN A 65 6.00 -1.17 41.29
N GLY A 66 7.03 -1.26 40.44
CA GLY A 66 7.91 -2.41 40.30
C GLY A 66 8.17 -2.78 38.84
N SER A 67 9.05 -3.77 38.66
CA SER A 67 9.38 -4.32 37.35
C SER A 67 8.56 -5.57 37.05
N MET A 68 8.34 -5.82 35.76
CA MET A 68 7.72 -7.06 35.28
C MET A 68 8.40 -7.55 34.00
N ARG A 69 8.35 -8.87 33.78
CA ARG A 69 8.82 -9.48 32.54
C ARG A 69 7.64 -9.84 31.66
N ALA A 70 7.71 -9.46 30.39
CA ALA A 70 6.71 -9.78 29.38
C ALA A 70 7.34 -10.50 28.18
N ASN A 71 6.68 -11.51 27.66
CA ASN A 71 7.13 -12.16 26.42
C ASN A 71 7.02 -11.23 25.20
N ARG A 72 6.05 -10.31 25.25
CA ARG A 72 5.81 -9.29 24.23
C ARG A 72 5.22 -8.03 24.86
N ILE A 73 5.35 -6.91 24.18
CA ILE A 73 4.76 -5.64 24.56
C ILE A 73 4.01 -5.00 23.39
N VAL A 74 2.93 -4.28 23.70
CA VAL A 74 2.12 -3.55 22.72
C VAL A 74 2.09 -2.07 23.12
N ASN A 75 2.61 -1.19 22.26
CA ASN A 75 2.47 0.25 22.44
C ASN A 75 1.10 0.68 21.89
N ALA A 76 0.23 1.16 22.78
CA ALA A 76 -1.07 1.73 22.47
C ALA A 76 -1.27 3.09 23.17
N ALA A 77 -0.18 3.83 23.36
CA ALA A 77 -0.11 4.97 24.29
C ALA A 77 -0.59 6.31 23.69
N GLY A 78 -1.50 6.31 22.72
CA GLY A 78 -2.04 7.54 22.12
C GLY A 78 -0.94 8.51 21.67
N PHE A 79 -1.01 9.78 22.08
CA PHE A 79 -0.02 10.79 21.73
C PHE A 79 1.32 10.64 22.49
N TRP A 80 1.39 9.79 23.51
CA TRP A 80 2.66 9.37 24.14
C TRP A 80 3.35 8.23 23.39
N ALA A 81 2.73 7.67 22.34
CA ALA A 81 3.28 6.54 21.59
C ALA A 81 4.71 6.78 21.11
N ARG A 82 5.02 7.99 20.66
CA ARG A 82 6.36 8.39 20.22
C ARG A 82 7.38 8.36 21.36
N GLU A 83 7.01 8.82 22.55
CA GLU A 83 7.88 8.78 23.73
C GLU A 83 8.15 7.34 24.19
N ILE A 84 7.11 6.49 24.20
CA ILE A 84 7.27 5.05 24.48
C ILE A 84 8.18 4.39 23.43
N GLY A 85 8.08 4.76 22.16
CA GLY A 85 9.00 4.30 21.11
C GLY A 85 10.46 4.69 21.35
N LYS A 86 10.70 5.93 21.79
CA LYS A 86 12.06 6.42 22.10
C LYS A 86 12.73 5.64 23.23
N MET A 87 11.98 5.06 24.17
CA MET A 87 12.55 4.20 25.23
C MET A 87 13.33 3.00 24.67
N VAL A 88 13.04 2.59 23.44
CA VAL A 88 13.69 1.46 22.75
C VAL A 88 14.42 1.89 21.48
N GLY A 89 14.70 3.20 21.34
CA GLY A 89 15.44 3.76 20.21
C GLY A 89 14.65 3.84 18.89
N LEU A 90 13.31 3.79 18.94
CA LEU A 90 12.46 3.95 17.76
C LEU A 90 11.93 5.38 17.61
N GLU A 91 11.80 5.79 16.36
CA GLU A 91 11.23 7.07 15.95
C GLU A 91 9.88 6.83 15.27
N HIS A 92 8.80 6.81 16.05
CA HIS A 92 7.45 6.71 15.49
C HIS A 92 7.05 8.05 14.82
N PRO A 93 6.64 8.05 13.55
CA PRO A 93 6.27 9.25 12.81
C PRO A 93 4.85 9.69 13.17
N LEU A 94 4.69 10.23 14.37
CA LEU A 94 3.39 10.64 14.91
C LEU A 94 3.46 12.08 15.41
N ILE A 95 2.38 12.82 15.19
CA ILE A 95 2.20 14.18 15.68
C ILE A 95 0.78 14.37 16.23
N PRO A 96 0.60 14.99 17.41
CA PRO A 96 -0.72 15.36 17.89
C PRO A 96 -1.25 16.55 17.09
N VAL A 97 -2.47 16.46 16.58
CA VAL A 97 -3.21 17.56 15.94
C VAL A 97 -4.31 18.05 16.86
N GLN A 98 -4.65 19.34 16.79
CA GLN A 98 -5.82 19.88 17.49
C GLN A 98 -7.07 19.65 16.63
N HIS A 99 -8.15 19.20 17.25
CA HIS A 99 -9.46 19.13 16.60
C HIS A 99 -10.54 19.67 17.55
N GLN A 100 -11.50 20.40 16.97
CA GLN A 100 -12.58 21.04 17.71
C GLN A 100 -13.95 20.49 17.30
N TYR A 101 -14.83 20.33 18.28
CA TYR A 101 -16.27 20.24 18.02
C TYR A 101 -17.05 21.15 18.95
N VAL A 102 -18.19 21.61 18.45
CA VAL A 102 -19.10 22.55 19.10
C VAL A 102 -20.37 21.81 19.52
N VAL A 103 -20.86 22.07 20.71
CA VAL A 103 -22.10 21.50 21.25
C VAL A 103 -23.08 22.64 21.54
N THR A 104 -24.31 22.52 21.03
CA THR A 104 -25.35 23.51 21.24
C THR A 104 -26.21 23.22 22.46
N SER A 105 -26.99 24.22 22.88
CA SER A 105 -28.09 24.06 23.81
C SER A 105 -29.24 23.29 23.17
N THR A 106 -30.30 23.03 23.94
CA THR A 106 -31.52 22.40 23.43
C THR A 106 -32.15 23.23 22.32
N ILE A 107 -32.42 22.59 21.18
CA ILE A 107 -33.09 23.18 20.04
C ILE A 107 -34.54 22.68 20.01
N PRO A 108 -35.56 23.55 20.06
CA PRO A 108 -36.97 23.14 20.14
C PRO A 108 -37.39 22.17 19.03
N GLU A 109 -36.94 22.40 17.81
CA GLU A 109 -37.23 21.58 16.65
C GLU A 109 -36.59 20.19 16.75
N VAL A 110 -35.38 20.07 17.31
CA VAL A 110 -34.72 18.78 17.56
C VAL A 110 -35.48 18.02 18.65
N LYS A 111 -35.82 18.67 19.76
CA LYS A 111 -36.61 18.08 20.85
C LYS A 111 -37.97 17.55 20.41
N ALA A 112 -38.60 18.21 19.44
CA ALA A 112 -39.91 17.82 18.91
C ALA A 112 -39.86 16.55 18.05
N LEU A 113 -38.67 16.10 17.62
CA LEU A 113 -38.52 14.91 16.79
C LEU A 113 -38.82 13.63 17.57
N LYS A 114 -39.52 12.70 16.92
CA LYS A 114 -39.84 11.38 17.48
C LYS A 114 -38.77 10.32 17.21
N ARG A 115 -37.77 10.67 16.41
CA ARG A 115 -36.64 9.81 16.03
C ARG A 115 -35.37 10.64 16.09
N GLU A 116 -34.29 10.02 16.54
CA GLU A 116 -32.97 10.63 16.50
C GLU A 116 -32.57 10.92 15.04
N LEU A 117 -31.91 12.06 14.85
CA LEU A 117 -31.37 12.46 13.56
C LEU A 117 -30.20 11.54 13.16
N PRO A 118 -30.11 11.09 11.90
CA PRO A 118 -28.92 10.39 11.43
C PRO A 118 -27.70 11.32 11.47
N VAL A 119 -26.52 10.74 11.69
CA VAL A 119 -25.25 11.48 11.60
C VAL A 119 -25.09 12.00 10.17
N LEU A 120 -24.69 13.27 10.05
CA LEU A 120 -24.41 13.93 8.80
C LEU A 120 -22.92 14.21 8.67
N ARG A 121 -22.47 14.25 7.41
CA ARG A 121 -21.21 14.84 7.03
C ARG A 121 -21.44 15.70 5.80
N ASP A 122 -21.28 17.01 5.97
CA ASP A 122 -21.29 17.96 4.87
C ASP A 122 -19.86 18.04 4.33
N LEU A 123 -19.63 17.41 3.18
CA LEU A 123 -18.30 17.31 2.60
C LEU A 123 -17.81 18.65 2.05
N GLU A 124 -18.71 19.45 1.45
CA GLU A 124 -18.38 20.76 0.89
C GLU A 124 -18.10 21.77 2.01
N GLY A 125 -18.91 21.73 3.08
CA GLY A 125 -18.66 22.53 4.29
C GLY A 125 -17.50 22.02 5.17
N SER A 126 -17.00 20.80 4.91
CA SER A 126 -15.97 20.10 5.69
C SER A 126 -16.29 20.00 7.20
N TYR A 127 -17.45 19.48 7.56
CA TYR A 127 -17.80 19.16 8.95
C TYR A 127 -18.70 17.93 9.08
N TYR A 128 -18.64 17.27 10.23
CA TYR A 128 -19.65 16.29 10.64
C TYR A 128 -20.64 16.92 11.63
N LEU A 129 -21.85 16.39 11.69
CA LEU A 129 -22.90 16.85 12.60
C LEU A 129 -23.72 15.66 13.10
N ARG A 130 -24.10 15.66 14.37
CA ARG A 130 -25.00 14.67 14.96
C ARG A 130 -25.88 15.30 16.03
N GLN A 131 -26.92 14.56 16.42
CA GLN A 131 -27.71 14.92 17.60
C GLN A 131 -26.90 14.66 18.88
N GLU A 132 -26.97 15.58 19.82
CA GLU A 132 -26.42 15.45 21.18
C GLU A 132 -27.51 15.88 22.16
N ARG A 133 -28.15 14.90 22.82
CA ARG A 133 -29.38 15.09 23.60
C ARG A 133 -30.48 15.74 22.73
N ASP A 134 -31.04 16.86 23.17
CA ASP A 134 -32.02 17.67 22.44
C ASP A 134 -31.37 18.82 21.65
N GLY A 135 -30.04 18.84 21.53
CA GLY A 135 -29.27 19.81 20.75
C GLY A 135 -28.50 19.14 19.61
N LEU A 136 -27.53 19.86 19.06
CA LEU A 136 -26.66 19.39 17.99
C LEU A 136 -25.19 19.48 18.41
N LEU A 137 -24.38 18.57 17.90
CA LEU A 137 -22.93 18.60 17.96
C LEU A 137 -22.39 18.60 16.54
N PHE A 138 -21.46 19.49 16.23
CA PHE A 138 -20.78 19.49 14.93
C PHE A 138 -19.29 19.81 15.08
N GLY A 139 -18.45 19.16 14.27
CA GLY A 139 -17.00 19.30 14.31
C GLY A 139 -16.44 19.51 12.91
N PRO A 140 -15.85 20.69 12.62
CA PRO A 140 -15.25 20.96 11.33
C PRO A 140 -13.83 20.40 11.22
N TYR A 141 -13.40 20.19 9.98
CA TYR A 141 -12.00 20.02 9.61
C TYR A 141 -11.58 21.25 8.81
N GLU A 142 -10.98 22.21 9.51
CA GLU A 142 -10.48 23.44 8.91
C GLU A 142 -9.28 23.22 7.99
N SER A 143 -9.00 24.21 7.14
CA SER A 143 -7.96 24.10 6.12
C SER A 143 -6.57 23.81 6.71
N GLN A 144 -5.69 23.25 5.90
CA GLN A 144 -4.29 22.99 6.25
C GLN A 144 -3.55 24.24 6.77
N GLU A 145 -3.96 25.44 6.33
CA GLU A 145 -3.37 26.72 6.72
C GLU A 145 -3.87 27.19 8.09
N LYS A 146 -5.10 26.87 8.47
CA LYS A 146 -5.75 27.32 9.71
C LYS A 146 -5.55 26.33 10.87
N MET A 147 -5.48 25.03 10.57
CA MET A 147 -5.41 23.98 11.59
C MET A 147 -4.15 24.11 12.47
N GLN A 148 -4.27 23.65 13.71
CA GLN A 148 -3.17 23.66 14.69
C GLN A 148 -2.71 22.24 15.01
N LEU A 149 -1.42 22.10 15.32
CA LEU A 149 -0.80 20.83 15.72
C LEU A 149 0.27 21.08 16.79
N GLN A 150 0.70 20.03 17.47
CA GLN A 150 1.60 20.09 18.61
C GLN A 150 3.04 19.74 18.22
N ASP A 151 3.66 20.56 17.37
CA ASP A 151 5.09 20.48 17.00
C ASP A 151 6.03 20.56 18.23
N SER A 152 5.66 21.40 19.20
CA SER A 152 6.34 21.54 20.49
C SER A 152 6.35 20.22 21.27
N TRP A 153 5.29 19.40 21.18
CA TRP A 153 5.24 18.10 21.86
C TRP A 153 6.08 17.04 21.17
N VAL A 154 6.27 17.15 19.85
CA VAL A 154 7.20 16.28 19.11
C VAL A 154 8.66 16.61 19.48
N THR A 155 8.95 17.90 19.66
CA THR A 155 10.30 18.42 19.94
C THR A 155 10.70 18.25 21.40
N SER A 156 9.84 18.66 22.33
CA SER A 156 10.13 18.72 23.78
C SER A 156 9.49 17.58 24.58
N GLY A 157 8.66 16.75 23.94
CA GLY A 157 7.81 15.78 24.64
C GLY A 157 6.47 16.38 25.07
N VAL A 158 5.52 15.50 25.34
CA VAL A 158 4.22 15.86 25.93
C VAL A 158 4.47 16.39 27.35
N PRO A 159 3.86 17.53 27.73
CA PRO A 159 4.02 18.07 29.07
C PRO A 159 3.66 17.05 30.16
N PRO A 160 4.55 16.79 31.14
CA PRO A 160 4.23 15.93 32.27
C PRO A 160 2.98 16.43 33.01
N GLY A 161 2.07 15.52 33.34
CA GLY A 161 0.82 15.85 34.02
C GLY A 161 -0.38 16.06 33.10
N PHE A 162 -0.19 16.23 31.79
CA PHE A 162 -1.29 16.32 30.84
C PHE A 162 -2.15 15.04 30.88
N GLY A 163 -3.46 15.16 31.12
CA GLY A 163 -4.34 13.99 31.17
C GLY A 163 -5.75 14.34 31.67
N LYS A 164 -6.79 13.94 30.91
CA LYS A 164 -8.16 14.47 31.06
C LYS A 164 -8.21 16.00 30.98
N GLU A 165 -7.36 16.58 30.15
CA GLU A 165 -7.26 18.01 29.88
C GLU A 165 -7.60 18.29 28.40
N LEU A 166 -8.02 19.51 28.12
CA LEU A 166 -8.35 20.02 26.79
C LEU A 166 -7.54 21.29 26.54
N PHE A 167 -7.36 21.65 25.27
CA PHE A 167 -6.81 22.93 24.88
C PHE A 167 -7.86 24.05 25.06
N GLU A 168 -7.39 25.29 25.08
CA GLU A 168 -8.29 26.44 24.93
C GLU A 168 -9.01 26.37 23.58
N SER A 169 -10.30 26.72 23.56
CA SER A 169 -11.08 26.77 22.34
C SER A 169 -10.67 27.95 21.46
N ASP A 170 -10.75 27.77 20.15
CA ASP A 170 -10.43 28.77 19.14
C ASP A 170 -11.53 28.74 18.07
N LEU A 171 -12.65 29.38 18.38
CA LEU A 171 -13.82 29.41 17.49
C LEU A 171 -13.53 30.19 16.20
N ASP A 172 -12.67 31.20 16.29
CA ASP A 172 -12.37 32.11 15.18
C ASP A 172 -11.73 31.36 14.00
N ARG A 173 -10.80 30.42 14.25
CA ARG A 173 -10.18 29.66 13.16
C ARG A 173 -11.14 28.76 12.39
N ILE A 174 -12.28 28.39 13.00
CA ILE A 174 -13.27 27.49 12.39
C ILE A 174 -14.56 28.20 11.93
N MET A 175 -14.65 29.53 12.07
CA MET A 175 -15.89 30.28 11.87
C MET A 175 -16.52 30.08 10.48
N GLU A 176 -15.71 30.00 9.43
CA GLU A 176 -16.17 29.72 8.05
C GLU A 176 -17.02 28.44 7.96
N HIS A 177 -16.62 27.39 8.70
CA HIS A 177 -17.34 26.13 8.73
C HIS A 177 -18.58 26.19 9.64
N VAL A 178 -18.54 27.02 10.69
CA VAL A 178 -19.72 27.29 11.53
C VAL A 178 -20.81 27.99 10.71
N GLU A 179 -20.43 28.97 9.90
CA GLU A 179 -21.34 29.65 8.96
C GLU A 179 -21.94 28.67 7.95
N ALA A 180 -21.12 27.79 7.35
CA ALA A 180 -21.61 26.74 6.46
C ALA A 180 -22.61 25.80 7.16
N ALA A 181 -22.30 25.37 8.39
CA ALA A 181 -23.20 24.52 9.19
C ALA A 181 -24.53 25.23 9.49
N MET A 182 -24.50 26.53 9.82
CA MET A 182 -25.70 27.33 10.04
C MET A 182 -26.56 27.48 8.78
N GLU A 183 -25.96 27.58 7.60
CA GLU A 183 -26.72 27.64 6.34
C GLU A 183 -27.32 26.29 5.95
N MET A 184 -26.61 25.20 6.21
CA MET A 184 -27.06 23.85 5.90
C MET A 184 -28.11 23.32 6.89
N VAL A 185 -28.02 23.70 8.17
CA VAL A 185 -28.98 23.32 9.23
C VAL A 185 -29.47 24.60 9.94
N PRO A 186 -30.49 25.30 9.37
CA PRO A 186 -30.86 26.67 9.76
C PRO A 186 -31.25 26.87 11.22
N VAL A 187 -31.66 25.82 11.93
CA VAL A 187 -31.98 25.90 13.36
C VAL A 187 -30.75 26.25 14.22
N LEU A 188 -29.53 25.99 13.73
CA LEU A 188 -28.28 26.39 14.39
C LEU A 188 -28.13 27.91 14.51
N LYS A 189 -28.72 28.70 13.60
CA LYS A 189 -28.67 30.18 13.63
C LYS A 189 -29.29 30.78 14.90
N LYS A 190 -30.13 30.03 15.59
CA LYS A 190 -30.84 30.45 16.82
C LYS A 190 -30.32 29.74 18.07
N ALA A 191 -29.44 28.77 17.91
CA ALA A 191 -28.98 27.93 19.02
C ALA A 191 -27.78 28.57 19.72
N ASP A 192 -27.71 28.46 21.04
CA ASP A 192 -26.55 28.89 21.81
C ASP A 192 -25.50 27.78 21.85
N ILE A 193 -24.22 28.16 21.87
CA ILE A 193 -23.11 27.23 22.12
C ILE A 193 -23.00 26.98 23.63
N ILE A 194 -23.01 25.71 24.04
CA ILE A 194 -22.81 25.29 25.43
C ILE A 194 -21.34 24.97 25.69
N ASN A 195 -20.66 24.35 24.71
CA ASN A 195 -19.27 23.95 24.88
C ASN A 195 -18.54 23.89 23.54
N ILE A 196 -17.23 24.12 23.59
CA ILE A 196 -16.31 23.89 22.48
C ILE A 196 -15.18 23.02 23.01
N VAL A 197 -15.09 21.80 22.51
CA VAL A 197 -14.09 20.82 22.95
C VAL A 197 -12.94 20.86 21.96
N ASN A 198 -11.79 21.37 22.39
CA ASN A 198 -10.54 21.33 21.63
C ASN A 198 -9.58 20.29 22.22
N GLY A 199 -9.32 19.20 21.51
CA GLY A 199 -8.54 18.06 22.03
C GLY A 199 -7.46 17.56 21.07
N PRO A 200 -6.44 16.86 21.58
CA PRO A 200 -5.40 16.25 20.77
C PRO A 200 -5.86 14.92 20.14
N ILE A 201 -5.59 14.75 18.84
CA ILE A 201 -5.69 13.47 18.14
C ILE A 201 -4.31 13.09 17.61
N THR A 202 -3.90 11.83 17.75
CA THR A 202 -2.59 11.38 17.28
C THR A 202 -2.64 11.01 15.81
N TYR A 203 -2.03 11.81 14.95
CA TYR A 203 -1.98 11.56 13.52
C TYR A 203 -0.65 10.93 13.12
N SER A 204 -0.74 9.95 12.23
CA SER A 204 0.35 9.58 11.33
C SER A 204 0.30 10.48 10.07
N PRO A 205 1.34 10.46 9.21
CA PRO A 205 1.36 11.22 7.96
C PRO A 205 0.12 11.03 7.08
N ASP A 206 -0.38 9.79 6.95
CA ASP A 206 -1.45 9.41 6.04
C ASP A 206 -2.82 9.21 6.72
N ILE A 207 -3.03 9.80 7.91
CA ILE A 207 -4.21 9.66 8.80
C ILE A 207 -4.48 8.25 9.35
N LEU A 208 -3.99 7.19 8.69
CA LEU A 208 -4.23 5.81 9.06
C LEU A 208 -3.34 5.39 10.24
N PRO A 209 -3.84 4.53 11.14
CA PRO A 209 -3.03 4.06 12.26
C PRO A 209 -1.85 3.19 11.81
N MET A 210 -0.92 2.97 12.73
CA MET A 210 0.15 1.99 12.64
C MET A 210 -0.24 0.80 13.54
N VAL A 211 -0.47 -0.37 12.93
CA VAL A 211 -1.03 -1.55 13.59
C VAL A 211 -0.28 -2.81 13.16
N GLY A 212 0.44 -3.45 14.09
CA GLY A 212 1.15 -4.70 13.80
C GLY A 212 2.47 -4.86 14.56
N PRO A 213 3.24 -5.91 14.24
CA PRO A 213 4.59 -6.10 14.77
C PRO A 213 5.56 -5.14 14.09
N HIS A 214 6.47 -4.55 14.86
CA HIS A 214 7.44 -3.61 14.34
C HIS A 214 8.74 -4.33 13.93
N GLN A 215 9.17 -4.14 12.68
CA GLN A 215 10.45 -4.64 12.17
C GLN A 215 11.64 -4.13 13.02
N GLY A 216 12.69 -4.96 13.17
CA GLY A 216 13.91 -4.60 13.89
C GLY A 216 13.86 -4.76 15.42
N LEU A 217 12.69 -4.93 16.05
CA LEU A 217 12.55 -5.23 17.48
C LEU A 217 11.66 -6.46 17.73
N ARG A 218 12.24 -7.51 18.30
CA ARG A 218 11.53 -8.76 18.59
C ARG A 218 10.40 -8.52 19.60
N ASN A 219 9.20 -9.00 19.26
CA ASN A 219 8.01 -8.97 20.13
C ASN A 219 7.57 -7.55 20.59
N TYR A 220 7.92 -6.51 19.83
CA TYR A 220 7.37 -5.15 20.00
C TYR A 220 6.26 -4.92 18.96
N TRP A 221 5.05 -4.66 19.44
CA TRP A 221 3.88 -4.42 18.62
C TRP A 221 3.37 -3.00 18.84
N VAL A 222 2.64 -2.47 17.86
CA VAL A 222 2.03 -1.14 17.97
C VAL A 222 0.56 -1.16 17.53
N ALA A 223 -0.22 -0.29 18.17
CA ALA A 223 -1.54 0.16 17.75
C ALA A 223 -1.61 1.66 18.10
N ILE A 224 -1.12 2.51 17.19
CA ILE A 224 -0.84 3.94 17.47
C ILE A 224 -1.24 4.82 16.28
N GLY A 225 -1.32 6.13 16.47
CA GLY A 225 -1.61 7.07 15.37
C GLY A 225 -3.05 7.03 14.84
N PHE A 226 -4.02 6.76 15.71
CA PHE A 226 -5.42 6.69 15.30
C PHE A 226 -6.05 8.07 15.11
N GLY A 227 -6.29 8.47 13.86
CA GLY A 227 -7.19 9.58 13.54
C GLY A 227 -8.64 9.31 13.96
N TYR A 228 -9.08 8.04 13.90
CA TYR A 228 -10.45 7.61 14.17
C TYR A 228 -10.54 6.46 15.18
N GLY A 229 -9.91 6.65 16.35
CA GLY A 229 -9.73 5.59 17.35
C GLY A 229 -11.03 4.94 17.85
N ILE A 230 -12.12 5.70 17.99
CA ILE A 230 -13.38 5.17 18.56
C ILE A 230 -14.01 4.11 17.65
N ILE A 231 -14.13 4.39 16.35
CA ILE A 231 -14.71 3.45 15.38
C ILE A 231 -13.75 2.29 15.09
N HIS A 232 -12.43 2.51 15.15
CA HIS A 232 -11.43 1.46 14.88
C HIS A 232 -11.16 0.52 16.06
N ALA A 233 -11.36 0.96 17.32
CA ALA A 233 -10.88 0.25 18.51
C ALA A 233 -11.32 -1.23 18.58
N GLY A 234 -12.61 -1.51 18.34
CA GLY A 234 -13.12 -2.89 18.40
C GLY A 234 -12.53 -3.79 17.33
N GLY A 235 -12.56 -3.35 16.06
CA GLY A 235 -12.05 -4.10 14.92
C GLY A 235 -10.55 -4.35 15.01
N ILE A 236 -9.77 -3.31 15.34
CA ILE A 236 -8.32 -3.41 15.47
C ILE A 236 -7.91 -4.24 16.69
N GLY A 237 -8.66 -4.16 17.80
CA GLY A 237 -8.46 -5.05 18.95
C GLY A 237 -8.58 -6.52 18.56
N LYS A 238 -9.60 -6.88 17.76
CA LYS A 238 -9.74 -8.24 17.20
C LYS A 238 -8.61 -8.59 16.24
N TYR A 239 -8.33 -7.71 15.27
CA TYR A 239 -7.31 -7.94 14.24
C TYR A 239 -5.94 -8.23 14.85
N LEU A 240 -5.48 -7.37 15.77
CA LEU A 240 -4.16 -7.51 16.39
C LEU A 240 -4.11 -8.71 17.34
N SER A 241 -5.20 -9.01 18.05
CA SER A 241 -5.31 -10.21 18.88
C SER A 241 -5.19 -11.49 18.04
N ASP A 242 -5.91 -11.55 16.91
CA ASP A 242 -5.83 -12.69 16.00
C ASP A 242 -4.41 -12.86 15.45
N TRP A 243 -3.74 -11.77 15.06
CA TRP A 243 -2.36 -11.84 14.58
C TRP A 243 -1.39 -12.32 15.66
N ILE A 244 -1.46 -11.76 16.87
CA ILE A 244 -0.60 -12.18 17.99
C ILE A 244 -0.77 -13.65 18.33
N LEU A 245 -2.00 -14.19 18.29
CA LEU A 245 -2.30 -15.56 18.67
C LEU A 245 -1.98 -16.59 17.58
N HIS A 246 -2.07 -16.21 16.30
CA HIS A 246 -1.94 -17.15 15.19
C HIS A 246 -0.64 -16.97 14.38
N GLY A 247 0.12 -15.90 14.61
CA GLY A 247 1.40 -15.65 13.95
C GLY A 247 1.30 -15.11 12.51
N GLU A 248 0.10 -14.84 12.02
CA GLU A 248 -0.19 -14.23 10.71
C GLU A 248 -1.41 -13.31 10.81
N PRO A 249 -1.52 -12.26 9.98
CA PRO A 249 -2.69 -11.38 9.99
C PRO A 249 -3.95 -12.15 9.53
N PRO A 250 -5.13 -11.92 10.15
CA PRO A 250 -6.36 -12.67 9.81
C PRO A 250 -6.91 -12.37 8.41
N PHE A 251 -6.63 -11.17 7.90
CA PHE A 251 -6.90 -10.64 6.57
C PHE A 251 -5.85 -9.56 6.30
N ASP A 252 -5.71 -9.08 5.07
CA ASP A 252 -4.69 -8.10 4.75
C ASP A 252 -5.06 -6.69 5.26
N LEU A 253 -4.11 -6.00 5.88
CA LEU A 253 -4.19 -4.57 6.24
C LEU A 253 -2.80 -3.93 6.11
N ILE A 254 -2.07 -4.19 5.02
CA ILE A 254 -0.73 -3.60 4.84
C ILE A 254 -0.77 -2.06 4.82
N GLU A 255 -1.89 -1.44 4.44
CA GLU A 255 -2.12 0.00 4.56
C GLU A 255 -2.01 0.50 6.01
N LEU A 256 -2.17 -0.38 7.00
CA LEU A 256 -1.97 -0.08 8.42
C LEU A 256 -0.63 -0.58 8.96
N ASP A 257 0.20 -1.24 8.14
CA ASP A 257 1.46 -1.80 8.60
C ASP A 257 2.35 -0.70 9.22
N PRO A 258 2.89 -0.92 10.42
CA PRO A 258 3.68 0.10 11.11
C PRO A 258 4.99 0.44 10.39
N ASN A 259 5.45 -0.43 9.50
CA ASN A 259 6.70 -0.32 8.79
C ASN A 259 6.54 0.16 7.33
N ARG A 260 5.35 0.66 6.94
CA ARG A 260 5.18 1.39 5.67
C ARG A 260 5.95 2.72 5.64
N TYR A 261 6.31 3.21 6.83
CA TYR A 261 7.19 4.36 7.05
C TYR A 261 8.64 3.93 7.26
N GLY A 262 9.58 4.86 7.13
CA GLY A 262 10.99 4.57 7.33
C GLY A 262 11.82 5.81 7.63
N LYS A 263 13.12 5.74 7.34
CA LYS A 263 14.07 6.86 7.58
C LYS A 263 13.68 8.15 6.85
N TRP A 264 12.95 8.03 5.75
CA TRP A 264 12.44 9.15 4.95
C TRP A 264 11.29 9.92 5.63
N THR A 265 10.62 9.29 6.60
CA THR A 265 9.48 9.85 7.32
C THR A 265 9.95 10.70 8.50
N THR A 266 10.69 11.77 8.20
CA THR A 266 11.22 12.69 9.21
C THR A 266 10.10 13.40 9.96
N THR A 267 10.42 14.08 11.07
CA THR A 267 9.44 14.91 11.78
C THR A 267 8.89 16.02 10.90
N GLN A 268 9.71 16.61 10.01
CA GLN A 268 9.28 17.63 9.05
C GLN A 268 8.28 17.08 8.03
N TYR A 269 8.55 15.90 7.47
CA TYR A 269 7.60 15.22 6.59
C TYR A 269 6.30 14.90 7.34
N THR A 270 6.42 14.35 8.56
CA THR A 270 5.29 13.95 9.40
C THR A 270 4.37 15.13 9.68
N GLU A 271 4.92 16.28 10.07
CA GLU A 271 4.17 17.50 10.31
C GLU A 271 3.45 17.98 9.04
N ALA A 272 4.20 18.15 7.95
CA ALA A 272 3.64 18.64 6.68
C ALA A 272 2.51 17.74 6.16
N LYS A 273 2.69 16.41 6.24
CA LYS A 273 1.73 15.45 5.73
C LYS A 273 0.53 15.25 6.65
N ALA A 274 0.72 15.26 7.98
CA ALA A 274 -0.41 15.21 8.91
C ALA A 274 -1.29 16.45 8.80
N ARG A 275 -0.69 17.64 8.59
CA ARG A 275 -1.41 18.89 8.30
C ARG A 275 -2.24 18.80 7.02
N GLU A 276 -1.66 18.27 5.94
CA GLU A 276 -2.40 18.00 4.68
C GLU A 276 -3.52 16.99 4.90
N SER A 277 -3.25 15.86 5.56
CA SER A 277 -4.23 14.81 5.85
C SER A 277 -5.40 15.29 6.71
N TYR A 278 -5.17 16.24 7.63
CA TYR A 278 -6.24 16.91 8.36
C TYR A 278 -7.09 17.79 7.45
N GLY A 279 -6.48 18.71 6.70
CA GLY A 279 -7.22 19.62 5.81
C GLY A 279 -7.93 18.89 4.67
N PHE A 280 -7.42 17.74 4.25
CA PHE A 280 -7.98 16.91 3.18
C PHE A 280 -9.02 15.90 3.69
N ASN A 281 -9.56 16.07 4.89
CA ASN A 281 -10.51 15.11 5.46
C ASN A 281 -11.72 14.82 4.57
N ASN A 282 -12.23 15.87 3.92
CA ASN A 282 -13.49 15.83 3.17
C ASN A 282 -13.33 16.26 1.70
N ILE A 283 -12.10 16.34 1.18
CA ILE A 283 -11.94 16.55 -0.26
C ILE A 283 -12.53 15.38 -1.05
N VAL A 284 -12.80 15.59 -2.32
CA VAL A 284 -13.22 14.49 -3.20
C VAL A 284 -12.05 13.50 -3.34
N GLY A 285 -12.26 12.27 -2.89
CA GLY A 285 -11.30 11.17 -3.09
C GLY A 285 -11.38 10.67 -4.52
N TYR A 286 -10.40 11.04 -5.34
CA TYR A 286 -10.34 10.60 -6.73
C TYR A 286 -9.48 9.33 -6.89
N PRO A 287 -9.78 8.47 -7.88
CA PRO A 287 -8.83 7.48 -8.36
C PRO A 287 -7.48 8.12 -8.68
N LYS A 288 -6.40 7.41 -8.34
CA LYS A 288 -5.01 7.86 -8.57
C LYS A 288 -4.72 9.25 -7.98
N GLU A 289 -5.26 9.52 -6.80
CA GLU A 289 -5.05 10.77 -6.08
C GLU A 289 -3.55 11.05 -5.86
N GLU A 290 -3.14 12.28 -6.18
CA GLU A 290 -1.79 12.77 -5.90
C GLU A 290 -1.85 13.82 -4.80
N ARG A 291 -0.94 13.68 -3.82
CA ARG A 291 -0.76 14.63 -2.73
C ARG A 291 0.67 15.13 -2.69
N PHE A 292 0.86 16.42 -2.40
CA PHE A 292 2.13 17.11 -2.66
C PHE A 292 2.89 17.53 -1.39
N ALA A 293 2.20 17.66 -0.24
CA ALA A 293 2.87 18.07 0.99
C ALA A 293 4.02 17.12 1.37
N GLY A 294 5.14 17.71 1.80
CA GLY A 294 6.34 16.99 2.24
C GLY A 294 7.22 16.42 1.11
N ARG A 295 6.89 16.64 -0.16
CA ARG A 295 7.64 16.11 -1.31
C ARG A 295 8.57 17.16 -1.94
N PRO A 296 9.71 16.74 -2.54
CA PRO A 296 10.27 15.39 -2.49
C PRO A 296 10.93 15.09 -1.12
N THR A 297 11.04 13.82 -0.76
CA THR A 297 11.80 13.39 0.43
C THR A 297 13.30 13.23 0.13
N GLN A 298 14.11 12.88 1.12
CA GLN A 298 15.52 12.50 0.91
C GLN A 298 15.71 11.18 0.12
N ARG A 299 14.64 10.43 -0.13
CA ARG A 299 14.67 9.12 -0.78
C ARG A 299 14.56 9.24 -2.30
N VAL A 300 15.55 9.90 -2.92
CA VAL A 300 15.63 10.13 -4.37
C VAL A 300 17.02 9.81 -4.93
N SER A 301 17.14 9.19 -6.11
CA SER A 301 18.44 9.06 -6.78
C SER A 301 18.81 10.35 -7.53
N GLY A 302 20.02 10.41 -8.09
CA GLY A 302 20.39 11.51 -9.01
C GLY A 302 19.46 11.62 -10.22
N LEU A 303 18.73 10.54 -10.54
CA LEU A 303 17.81 10.45 -11.67
C LEU A 303 16.54 11.29 -11.48
N TYR A 304 16.12 11.53 -10.23
CA TYR A 304 14.97 12.40 -9.94
C TYR A 304 15.12 13.77 -10.60
N LYS A 305 16.26 14.43 -10.40
CA LYS A 305 16.55 15.75 -11.01
C LYS A 305 16.60 15.70 -12.54
N THR A 306 16.97 14.56 -13.12
CA THR A 306 17.00 14.38 -14.57
C THR A 306 15.60 14.26 -15.19
N LEU A 307 14.65 13.73 -14.42
CA LEU A 307 13.31 13.36 -14.91
C LEU A 307 12.18 14.26 -14.41
N GLU A 308 12.33 14.98 -13.29
CA GLU A 308 11.24 15.73 -12.63
C GLU A 308 10.50 16.71 -13.55
N SER A 309 11.19 17.33 -14.49
CA SER A 309 10.60 18.30 -15.43
C SER A 309 9.95 17.65 -16.65
N LYS A 310 10.04 16.33 -16.79
CA LYS A 310 9.63 15.57 -17.99
C LYS A 310 8.48 14.61 -17.73
N CYS A 311 8.07 14.43 -16.47
CA CYS A 311 7.06 13.46 -16.08
C CYS A 311 6.25 13.93 -14.87
N SER A 312 5.10 13.30 -14.65
CA SER A 312 4.42 13.36 -13.36
C SER A 312 5.11 12.38 -12.41
N MET A 313 5.71 12.89 -11.34
CA MET A 313 6.31 12.06 -10.29
C MET A 313 5.23 11.58 -9.33
N GLY A 314 5.19 10.27 -9.13
CA GLY A 314 4.37 9.60 -8.14
C GLY A 314 5.10 9.38 -6.83
N PHE A 315 4.36 9.44 -5.72
CA PHE A 315 4.89 9.14 -4.39
C PHE A 315 4.69 7.66 -4.03
N HIS A 316 5.77 6.94 -3.75
CA HIS A 316 5.73 5.53 -3.36
C HIS A 316 6.70 5.23 -2.22
N ALA A 317 6.20 5.04 -0.99
CA ALA A 317 7.01 4.71 0.19
C ALA A 317 8.25 5.62 0.36
N GLY A 318 8.04 6.93 0.19
CA GLY A 318 9.08 7.96 0.28
C GLY A 318 9.77 8.29 -1.05
N TRP A 319 9.72 7.40 -2.04
CA TRP A 319 10.33 7.60 -3.34
C TRP A 319 9.48 8.49 -4.25
N GLU A 320 10.15 9.18 -5.16
CA GLU A 320 9.56 9.84 -6.32
C GLU A 320 9.82 8.96 -7.55
N GLN A 321 8.75 8.44 -8.17
CA GLN A 321 8.83 7.54 -9.32
C GLN A 321 7.91 8.02 -10.45
N PRO A 322 8.38 8.12 -11.71
CA PRO A 322 7.54 8.59 -12.82
C PRO A 322 6.28 7.73 -13.03
N HIS A 323 5.10 8.36 -12.96
CA HIS A 323 3.83 7.73 -13.33
C HIS A 323 3.64 7.67 -14.84
N TRP A 324 3.84 8.81 -15.51
CA TRP A 324 3.71 9.01 -16.96
C TRP A 324 4.54 10.22 -17.40
N PHE A 325 4.96 10.26 -18.66
CA PHE A 325 5.86 11.26 -19.24
C PHE A 325 5.10 12.26 -20.12
N TYR A 326 5.48 13.54 -19.98
CA TYR A 326 4.87 14.65 -20.70
C TYR A 326 5.13 14.56 -22.21
N ARG A 327 4.12 14.88 -23.01
CA ARG A 327 4.21 14.94 -24.47
C ARG A 327 4.11 16.39 -24.94
N PRO A 328 4.96 16.85 -25.89
CA PRO A 328 4.91 18.21 -26.38
C PRO A 328 3.52 18.59 -26.90
N GLY A 329 3.00 19.73 -26.45
CA GLY A 329 1.68 20.24 -26.87
C GLY A 329 0.47 19.55 -26.19
N GLN A 330 0.67 18.68 -25.21
CA GLN A 330 -0.39 18.08 -24.39
C GLN A 330 -0.40 18.67 -22.97
N ASP A 331 -1.56 18.60 -22.29
CA ASP A 331 -1.70 19.12 -20.92
C ASP A 331 -0.81 18.35 -19.93
N THR A 332 -0.18 19.07 -19.02
CA THR A 332 0.72 18.50 -17.99
C THR A 332 0.18 18.77 -16.59
N GLY A 333 0.74 18.09 -15.60
CA GLY A 333 0.35 18.26 -14.20
C GLY A 333 -0.92 17.49 -13.80
N TYR A 334 -1.41 17.82 -12.61
CA TYR A 334 -2.43 17.03 -11.91
C TYR A 334 -3.85 17.37 -12.36
N ARG A 335 -4.53 16.36 -12.94
CA ARG A 335 -5.93 16.42 -13.38
C ARG A 335 -6.68 15.16 -12.89
N PRO A 336 -7.00 15.06 -11.59
CA PRO A 336 -7.69 13.89 -11.07
C PRO A 336 -9.10 13.80 -11.65
N SER A 337 -9.57 12.57 -11.84
CA SER A 337 -10.89 12.31 -12.41
C SER A 337 -11.35 10.91 -12.04
N PHE A 338 -12.66 10.72 -11.94
CA PHE A 338 -13.27 9.39 -11.88
C PHE A 338 -13.22 8.65 -13.23
N ARG A 339 -12.82 9.35 -14.30
CA ARG A 339 -12.79 8.88 -15.70
C ARG A 339 -11.39 9.03 -16.29
N ARG A 340 -11.22 8.65 -17.56
CA ARG A 340 -10.01 8.94 -18.33
C ARG A 340 -9.66 10.43 -18.27
N THR A 341 -8.37 10.74 -18.14
CA THR A 341 -7.86 12.11 -17.98
C THR A 341 -6.58 12.32 -18.78
N ASN A 342 -5.90 13.45 -18.59
CA ASN A 342 -4.80 13.98 -19.43
C ASN A 342 -3.65 12.99 -19.71
N TRP A 343 -3.41 11.99 -18.85
CA TRP A 343 -2.38 10.98 -19.07
C TRP A 343 -2.78 9.83 -19.99
N PHE A 344 -4.06 9.71 -20.39
CA PHE A 344 -4.56 8.54 -21.13
C PHE A 344 -3.83 8.28 -22.46
N GLU A 345 -3.66 9.30 -23.30
CA GLU A 345 -2.92 9.19 -24.57
C GLU A 345 -1.38 9.16 -24.40
N PRO A 346 -0.77 9.94 -23.48
CA PRO A 346 0.64 9.78 -23.12
C PRO A 346 1.01 8.34 -22.74
N VAL A 347 0.20 7.71 -21.89
CA VAL A 347 0.39 6.30 -21.48
C VAL A 347 0.23 5.35 -22.66
N GLY A 348 -0.70 5.61 -23.58
CA GLY A 348 -0.82 4.85 -24.83
C GLY A 348 0.40 4.98 -25.75
N SER A 349 1.03 6.15 -25.75
CA SER A 349 2.28 6.40 -26.50
C SER A 349 3.47 5.66 -25.88
N GLU A 350 3.58 5.67 -24.55
CA GLU A 350 4.58 4.89 -23.81
C GLU A 350 4.39 3.38 -23.97
N TYR A 351 3.15 2.89 -23.93
CA TYR A 351 2.83 1.49 -24.23
C TYR A 351 3.35 1.11 -25.63
N LYS A 352 3.06 1.91 -26.65
CA LYS A 352 3.56 1.69 -28.02
C LYS A 352 5.07 1.74 -28.09
N GLN A 353 5.72 2.67 -27.37
CA GLN A 353 7.17 2.79 -27.30
C GLN A 353 7.83 1.49 -26.85
N VAL A 354 7.35 0.87 -25.77
CA VAL A 354 7.89 -0.39 -25.26
C VAL A 354 7.61 -1.54 -26.23
N MET A 355 6.39 -1.63 -26.76
CA MET A 355 6.00 -2.73 -27.65
C MET A 355 6.70 -2.70 -29.01
N GLN A 356 7.03 -1.51 -29.53
CA GLN A 356 7.56 -1.32 -30.88
C GLN A 356 9.07 -1.07 -30.91
N ARG A 357 9.66 -0.51 -29.84
CA ARG A 357 11.05 -0.03 -29.84
C ARG A 357 11.79 -0.46 -28.57
N VAL A 358 12.08 0.49 -27.67
CA VAL A 358 12.77 0.28 -26.41
C VAL A 358 12.42 1.44 -25.47
N GLY A 359 11.92 1.11 -24.29
CA GLY A 359 11.62 2.03 -23.22
C GLY A 359 12.59 1.88 -22.05
N VAL A 360 12.83 2.98 -21.33
CA VAL A 360 13.55 2.98 -20.04
C VAL A 360 12.61 3.42 -18.92
N ILE A 361 12.63 2.69 -17.80
CA ILE A 361 11.85 2.99 -16.60
C ILE A 361 12.75 2.97 -15.36
N ASP A 362 12.50 3.90 -14.43
CA ASP A 362 13.12 3.89 -13.10
C ASP A 362 12.36 2.91 -12.17
N LEU A 363 13.05 1.87 -11.74
CA LEU A 363 12.57 0.84 -10.81
C LEU A 363 13.33 0.87 -9.48
N SER A 364 14.10 1.93 -9.24
CA SER A 364 14.84 2.15 -7.99
C SER A 364 13.98 2.00 -6.72
N PRO A 365 12.65 2.25 -6.69
CA PRO A 365 11.86 2.09 -5.47
C PRO A 365 11.75 0.66 -4.90
N PHE A 366 12.10 -0.40 -5.63
CA PHE A 366 11.98 -1.77 -5.11
C PHE A 366 12.65 -1.96 -3.73
N GLY A 367 12.07 -2.81 -2.88
CA GLY A 367 12.76 -3.34 -1.70
C GLY A 367 13.83 -4.36 -2.11
N LYS A 368 15.03 -4.30 -1.52
CA LYS A 368 16.21 -5.08 -1.97
C LYS A 368 16.98 -5.62 -0.77
N PHE A 369 17.09 -6.94 -0.68
CA PHE A 369 17.76 -7.62 0.43
C PHE A 369 18.89 -8.51 -0.08
N ASN A 370 20.09 -8.38 0.47
CA ASN A 370 21.17 -9.35 0.30
C ASN A 370 21.12 -10.36 1.45
N ILE A 371 21.11 -11.65 1.11
CA ILE A 371 21.07 -12.75 2.08
C ILE A 371 22.21 -13.71 1.76
N LYS A 372 23.09 -13.92 2.73
CA LYS A 372 24.22 -14.85 2.65
C LYS A 372 24.44 -15.56 3.98
N GLY A 373 25.45 -16.42 4.06
CA GLY A 373 25.77 -17.20 5.25
C GLY A 373 25.49 -18.69 5.05
N GLN A 374 25.89 -19.50 6.04
CA GLN A 374 25.90 -20.96 5.90
C GLN A 374 24.50 -21.56 5.68
N ASP A 375 23.48 -20.92 6.26
CA ASP A 375 22.10 -21.39 6.25
C ASP A 375 21.22 -20.68 5.22
N SER A 376 21.77 -19.80 4.37
CA SER A 376 20.98 -18.94 3.47
C SER A 376 20.05 -19.77 2.58
N THR A 377 20.57 -20.81 1.94
CA THR A 377 19.76 -21.70 1.08
C THR A 377 18.69 -22.44 1.89
N ARG A 378 19.01 -22.89 3.12
CA ARG A 378 18.06 -23.61 4.00
C ARG A 378 16.92 -22.70 4.46
N LEU A 379 17.23 -21.45 4.82
CA LEU A 379 16.26 -20.43 5.18
C LEU A 379 15.32 -20.15 4.02
N LEU A 380 15.88 -19.82 2.85
CA LEU A 380 15.07 -19.48 1.68
C LEU A 380 14.22 -20.66 1.21
N ASP A 381 14.75 -21.90 1.23
CA ASP A 381 13.98 -23.07 0.80
C ASP A 381 12.82 -23.40 1.75
N HIS A 382 12.87 -22.96 3.01
CA HIS A 382 11.75 -23.05 3.95
C HIS A 382 10.77 -21.88 3.83
N LEU A 383 11.25 -20.65 3.61
CA LEU A 383 10.41 -19.46 3.46
C LEU A 383 9.56 -19.49 2.18
N PHE A 384 10.14 -19.99 1.09
CA PHE A 384 9.56 -19.83 -0.24
C PHE A 384 8.82 -21.07 -0.74
N ALA A 385 7.73 -20.87 -1.49
CA ALA A 385 6.98 -21.96 -2.09
C ALA A 385 7.56 -22.49 -3.42
N ASN A 386 8.39 -21.71 -4.13
CA ASN A 386 9.11 -22.17 -5.31
C ASN A 386 10.41 -22.88 -4.94
N VAL A 387 11.08 -23.51 -5.90
CA VAL A 387 12.46 -23.97 -5.72
C VAL A 387 13.43 -22.79 -5.62
N ILE A 388 14.53 -22.97 -4.91
CA ILE A 388 15.63 -22.01 -4.94
C ILE A 388 16.34 -22.08 -6.31
N PRO A 389 16.58 -20.93 -6.98
CA PRO A 389 17.23 -20.93 -8.28
C PRO A 389 18.69 -21.39 -8.18
N LYS A 390 19.23 -21.89 -9.29
CA LYS A 390 20.66 -22.20 -9.40
C LYS A 390 21.46 -20.90 -9.44
N VAL A 391 22.74 -20.97 -9.07
CA VAL A 391 23.67 -19.83 -9.20
C VAL A 391 23.66 -19.29 -10.63
N GLY A 392 23.60 -17.96 -10.77
CA GLY A 392 23.47 -17.27 -12.06
C GLY A 392 22.04 -17.21 -12.59
N PHE A 393 21.04 -17.62 -11.80
CA PHE A 393 19.62 -17.57 -12.19
C PHE A 393 18.74 -16.89 -11.15
N THR A 394 17.58 -16.49 -11.64
CA THR A 394 16.52 -15.82 -10.93
C THR A 394 15.21 -16.58 -11.10
N ASN A 395 14.29 -16.48 -10.15
CA ASN A 395 12.90 -16.85 -10.35
C ASN A 395 11.95 -15.98 -9.53
N ILE A 396 10.65 -16.11 -9.80
CA ILE A 396 9.59 -15.55 -8.97
C ILE A 396 9.20 -16.59 -7.92
N SER A 397 9.04 -16.16 -6.68
CA SER A 397 8.71 -17.02 -5.56
C SER A 397 7.85 -16.31 -4.54
N HIS A 398 7.10 -17.08 -3.74
CA HIS A 398 6.12 -16.54 -2.81
C HIS A 398 6.44 -16.99 -1.38
N MET A 399 6.44 -16.05 -0.44
CA MET A 399 6.41 -16.39 0.98
C MET A 399 4.96 -16.58 1.38
N LEU A 400 4.66 -17.71 1.99
CA LEU A 400 3.30 -18.02 2.43
C LEU A 400 3.19 -17.95 3.94
N THR A 401 1.98 -17.65 4.42
CA THR A 401 1.64 -17.82 5.83
C THR A 401 1.44 -19.31 6.16
N PRO A 402 1.50 -19.71 7.45
CA PRO A 402 1.16 -21.07 7.87
C PRO A 402 -0.20 -21.57 7.35
N LYS A 403 -1.20 -20.71 7.20
CA LYS A 403 -2.52 -21.04 6.61
C LYS A 403 -2.55 -20.99 5.08
N GLY A 404 -1.40 -20.81 4.43
CA GLY A 404 -1.24 -20.85 2.98
C GLY A 404 -1.66 -19.58 2.25
N ARG A 405 -1.68 -18.43 2.93
CA ARG A 405 -1.96 -17.12 2.30
C ARG A 405 -0.70 -16.54 1.67
N VAL A 406 -0.82 -15.69 0.65
CA VAL A 406 0.35 -15.06 0.01
C VAL A 406 0.80 -13.85 0.82
N TYR A 407 1.70 -14.07 1.78
CA TYR A 407 2.28 -12.97 2.56
C TYR A 407 3.11 -12.04 1.68
N ALA A 408 3.88 -12.58 0.72
CA ALA A 408 4.70 -11.77 -0.18
C ALA A 408 4.98 -12.49 -1.52
N GLU A 409 5.24 -11.70 -2.55
CA GLU A 409 5.87 -12.14 -3.81
C GLU A 409 7.24 -11.49 -3.95
N LEU A 410 8.27 -12.28 -4.22
CA LEU A 410 9.62 -11.79 -4.40
C LEU A 410 10.29 -12.43 -5.62
N THR A 411 11.14 -11.63 -6.25
CA THR A 411 12.13 -12.14 -7.18
C THR A 411 13.36 -12.60 -6.38
N VAL A 412 13.75 -13.87 -6.54
CA VAL A 412 14.91 -14.47 -5.86
C VAL A 412 16.02 -14.64 -6.90
N SER A 413 17.15 -13.95 -6.73
CA SER A 413 18.31 -14.02 -7.62
C SER A 413 19.50 -14.65 -6.90
N HIS A 414 20.01 -15.78 -7.38
CA HIS A 414 21.15 -16.47 -6.78
C HIS A 414 22.44 -16.01 -7.46
N GLN A 415 23.13 -15.04 -6.85
CA GLN A 415 24.23 -14.31 -7.48
C GLN A 415 25.55 -15.09 -7.43
N SER A 416 25.88 -15.62 -6.26
CA SER A 416 27.05 -16.48 -6.00
C SER A 416 26.62 -17.62 -5.08
N PRO A 417 27.36 -18.75 -4.97
CA PRO A 417 26.94 -19.89 -4.15
C PRO A 417 26.59 -19.50 -2.71
N GLY A 418 25.30 -19.58 -2.35
CA GLY A 418 24.81 -19.23 -1.02
C GLY A 418 24.58 -17.73 -0.78
N GLU A 419 24.64 -16.91 -1.82
CA GLU A 419 24.36 -15.47 -1.77
C GLU A 419 23.22 -15.09 -2.72
N PHE A 420 22.20 -14.46 -2.15
CA PHE A 420 20.96 -14.15 -2.83
C PHE A 420 20.65 -12.66 -2.75
N LEU A 421 20.13 -12.14 -3.85
CA LEU A 421 19.46 -10.85 -3.91
C LEU A 421 17.95 -11.09 -4.01
N LEU A 422 17.21 -10.61 -3.02
CA LEU A 422 15.75 -10.65 -3.00
C LEU A 422 15.19 -9.29 -3.35
N ILE A 423 14.20 -9.25 -4.24
CA ILE A 423 13.56 -8.01 -4.72
C ILE A 423 12.05 -8.09 -4.50
N THR A 424 11.48 -7.03 -3.90
CA THR A 424 10.05 -6.87 -3.63
C THR A 424 9.57 -5.45 -3.98
N GLY A 425 8.25 -5.21 -3.91
CA GLY A 425 7.66 -3.89 -4.11
C GLY A 425 8.09 -2.87 -3.04
N SER A 426 8.04 -1.59 -3.37
CA SER A 426 8.42 -0.51 -2.45
C SER A 426 7.54 -0.47 -1.18
N GLY A 427 6.23 -0.70 -1.33
CA GLY A 427 5.27 -0.75 -0.22
C GLY A 427 5.42 -1.98 0.67
N SER A 428 6.10 -3.03 0.21
CA SER A 428 6.25 -4.31 0.92
C SER A 428 7.64 -4.48 1.54
N GLU A 429 8.54 -3.51 1.38
CA GLU A 429 9.95 -3.61 1.79
C GLU A 429 10.12 -4.11 3.24
N LEU A 430 9.70 -3.32 4.23
CA LEU A 430 9.92 -3.67 5.63
C LEU A 430 8.90 -4.69 6.14
N HIS A 431 7.73 -4.79 5.51
CA HIS A 431 6.74 -5.84 5.73
C HIS A 431 7.34 -7.23 5.47
N ASP A 432 8.03 -7.38 4.34
CA ASP A 432 8.65 -8.64 3.91
C ASP A 432 9.91 -8.93 4.71
N LEU A 433 10.77 -7.92 4.90
CA LEU A 433 12.00 -8.06 5.68
C LEU A 433 11.73 -8.56 7.09
N ARG A 434 10.69 -8.03 7.75
CA ARG A 434 10.28 -8.47 9.10
C ARG A 434 10.00 -9.96 9.15
N TRP A 435 9.29 -10.50 8.16
CA TRP A 435 8.96 -11.93 8.10
C TRP A 435 10.21 -12.80 7.94
N ILE A 436 11.14 -12.37 7.07
CA ILE A 436 12.40 -13.08 6.82
C ILE A 436 13.27 -13.09 8.09
N GLU A 437 13.43 -11.94 8.75
CA GLU A 437 14.21 -11.82 9.98
C GLU A 437 13.61 -12.62 11.14
N GLU A 438 12.28 -12.57 11.30
CA GLU A 438 11.60 -13.35 12.32
C GLU A 438 11.78 -14.85 12.14
N GLU A 439 11.67 -15.35 10.89
CA GLU A 439 11.87 -16.77 10.61
C GLU A 439 13.34 -17.18 10.82
N ALA A 440 14.29 -16.35 10.38
CA ALA A 440 15.71 -16.58 10.61
C ALA A 440 16.01 -16.79 12.11
N VAL A 441 15.42 -15.94 12.96
CA VAL A 441 15.58 -16.04 14.42
C VAL A 441 14.81 -17.23 15.01
N LYS A 442 13.55 -17.45 14.62
CA LYS A 442 12.71 -18.55 15.15
C LYS A 442 13.29 -19.93 14.82
N GLY A 443 13.80 -20.12 13.61
CA GLY A 443 14.40 -21.37 13.17
C GLY A 443 15.90 -21.51 13.46
N GLY A 444 16.52 -20.52 14.12
CA GLY A 444 17.93 -20.53 14.50
C GLY A 444 18.87 -20.65 13.28
N TYR A 445 18.57 -19.92 12.21
CA TYR A 445 19.36 -19.91 10.98
C TYR A 445 20.57 -18.98 11.13
N ASP A 446 21.75 -19.48 10.77
CA ASP A 446 22.97 -18.66 10.73
C ASP A 446 23.15 -18.00 9.36
N VAL A 447 22.60 -16.79 9.26
CA VAL A 447 22.56 -15.98 8.04
C VAL A 447 22.89 -14.52 8.34
N GLU A 448 23.42 -13.84 7.33
CA GLU A 448 23.54 -12.38 7.29
C GLU A 448 22.47 -11.85 6.32
N ILE A 449 21.56 -11.02 6.84
CA ILE A 449 20.51 -10.35 6.06
C ILE A 449 20.83 -8.86 6.08
N LYS A 450 20.90 -8.24 4.90
CA LYS A 450 21.15 -6.81 4.74
C LYS A 450 20.08 -6.19 3.85
N ASN A 451 19.41 -5.17 4.37
CA ASN A 451 18.57 -4.31 3.56
C ASN A 451 19.44 -3.29 2.81
N ILE A 452 19.59 -3.47 1.51
CA ILE A 452 20.40 -2.62 0.62
C ILE A 452 19.50 -1.77 -0.31
N THR A 453 18.23 -1.59 0.07
CA THR A 453 17.23 -0.88 -0.73
C THR A 453 17.68 0.51 -1.16
N ASP A 454 18.19 1.31 -0.23
CA ASP A 454 18.58 2.71 -0.48
C ASP A 454 19.98 2.85 -1.11
N GLU A 455 20.75 1.75 -1.17
CA GLU A 455 22.09 1.71 -1.74
C GLU A 455 22.08 1.53 -3.27
N LEU A 456 21.02 0.91 -3.80
CA LEU A 456 20.92 0.55 -5.21
C LEU A 456 19.80 1.31 -5.93
N GLY A 457 20.13 1.81 -7.13
CA GLY A 457 19.15 2.15 -8.16
C GLY A 457 18.85 0.95 -9.06
N VAL A 458 17.73 1.01 -9.80
CA VAL A 458 17.37 -0.01 -10.79
C VAL A 458 16.80 0.66 -12.03
N LEU A 459 17.33 0.32 -13.20
CA LEU A 459 16.74 0.72 -14.48
C LEU A 459 16.20 -0.50 -15.21
N GLY A 460 14.94 -0.45 -15.61
CA GLY A 460 14.36 -1.41 -16.55
C GLY A 460 14.54 -0.91 -17.98
N VAL A 461 15.17 -1.71 -18.84
CA VAL A 461 15.27 -1.44 -20.28
C VAL A 461 14.52 -2.54 -21.02
N ALA A 462 13.39 -2.19 -21.64
CA ALA A 462 12.45 -3.17 -22.18
C ALA A 462 11.93 -2.79 -23.58
N GLY A 463 11.72 -3.80 -24.41
CA GLY A 463 11.25 -3.68 -25.78
C GLY A 463 12.11 -4.47 -26.78
N PRO A 464 11.63 -4.68 -28.02
CA PRO A 464 12.33 -5.47 -29.02
C PRO A 464 13.76 -4.99 -29.34
N HIS A 465 14.08 -3.70 -29.12
CA HIS A 465 15.40 -3.14 -29.34
C HIS A 465 16.31 -3.10 -28.10
N ALA A 466 15.84 -3.55 -26.92
CA ALA A 466 16.61 -3.49 -25.68
C ALA A 466 18.00 -4.13 -25.79
N ARG A 467 18.09 -5.33 -26.39
CA ARG A 467 19.38 -6.01 -26.64
C ARG A 467 20.29 -5.20 -27.55
N LYS A 468 19.75 -4.65 -28.65
CA LYS A 468 20.53 -3.89 -29.63
C LYS A 468 21.16 -2.65 -28.99
N VAL A 469 20.42 -1.94 -28.15
CA VAL A 469 20.92 -0.79 -27.41
C VAL A 469 21.98 -1.21 -26.38
N LEU A 470 21.65 -2.16 -25.49
CA LEU A 470 22.55 -2.54 -24.40
C LEU A 470 23.85 -3.18 -24.89
N GLN A 471 23.82 -3.93 -25.99
CA GLN A 471 25.02 -4.58 -26.54
C GLN A 471 26.07 -3.55 -27.02
N LYS A 472 25.66 -2.33 -27.42
CA LYS A 472 26.60 -1.25 -27.78
C LYS A 472 27.45 -0.80 -26.58
N LEU A 473 26.97 -1.04 -25.37
CA LEU A 473 27.54 -0.50 -24.12
C LEU A 473 28.29 -1.54 -23.28
N THR A 474 28.31 -2.80 -23.70
CA THR A 474 28.95 -3.88 -22.93
C THR A 474 29.67 -4.88 -23.82
N SER A 475 30.74 -5.48 -23.29
CA SER A 475 31.44 -6.59 -23.91
C SER A 475 30.82 -7.95 -23.58
N GLU A 476 29.88 -8.03 -22.64
CA GLU A 476 29.14 -9.26 -22.34
C GLU A 476 28.24 -9.62 -23.52
N ASP A 477 28.16 -10.90 -23.88
CA ASP A 477 27.27 -11.38 -24.93
C ASP A 477 25.82 -11.45 -24.41
N LEU A 478 24.95 -10.58 -24.96
CA LEU A 478 23.54 -10.47 -24.61
C LEU A 478 22.61 -11.28 -25.54
N SER A 479 23.16 -12.10 -26.43
CA SER A 479 22.39 -12.95 -27.34
C SER A 479 21.46 -13.91 -26.60
N ASP A 480 20.36 -14.32 -27.24
CA ASP A 480 19.33 -15.16 -26.60
C ASP A 480 19.87 -16.51 -26.12
N ASP A 481 20.87 -17.06 -26.82
CA ASP A 481 21.42 -18.38 -26.53
C ASP A 481 22.44 -18.34 -25.37
N VAL A 482 23.11 -17.19 -25.16
CA VAL A 482 24.15 -17.01 -24.13
C VAL A 482 23.61 -16.35 -22.86
N PHE A 483 22.78 -15.30 -22.97
CA PHE A 483 22.12 -14.65 -21.84
C PHE A 483 20.65 -15.01 -21.83
N LYS A 484 20.33 -16.16 -21.22
CA LYS A 484 18.99 -16.74 -21.20
C LYS A 484 18.02 -15.94 -20.32
N PHE A 485 16.73 -16.08 -20.59
CA PHE A 485 15.68 -15.53 -19.74
C PHE A 485 15.89 -16.00 -18.28
N LEU A 486 15.72 -15.07 -17.34
CA LEU A 486 15.96 -15.23 -15.90
C LEU A 486 17.40 -15.54 -15.50
N GLN A 487 18.40 -15.36 -16.37
CA GLN A 487 19.78 -15.32 -15.90
C GLN A 487 20.09 -13.99 -15.22
N THR A 488 21.02 -14.04 -14.27
CA THR A 488 21.63 -12.88 -13.62
C THR A 488 23.13 -12.94 -13.85
N LYS A 489 23.74 -11.81 -14.21
CA LYS A 489 25.19 -11.69 -14.42
C LYS A 489 25.69 -10.33 -13.95
N SER A 490 26.86 -10.30 -13.34
CA SER A 490 27.59 -9.04 -13.09
C SER A 490 28.38 -8.67 -14.34
N LEU A 491 28.23 -7.44 -14.82
CA LEU A 491 28.87 -6.92 -16.02
C LEU A 491 29.10 -5.41 -15.91
N LYS A 492 29.64 -4.80 -16.96
CA LYS A 492 29.74 -3.33 -17.06
C LYS A 492 28.91 -2.80 -18.22
N VAL A 493 28.20 -1.70 -18.01
CA VAL A 493 27.51 -0.92 -19.06
C VAL A 493 28.17 0.45 -19.10
N SER A 494 28.85 0.79 -20.19
CA SER A 494 29.65 2.02 -20.30
C SER A 494 30.63 2.20 -19.12
N ASN A 495 31.35 1.12 -18.79
CA ASN A 495 32.26 1.02 -17.63
C ASN A 495 31.63 1.11 -16.23
N ILE A 496 30.31 1.31 -16.13
CA ILE A 496 29.59 1.33 -14.84
C ILE A 496 29.30 -0.12 -14.42
N PRO A 497 29.71 -0.56 -13.22
CA PRO A 497 29.40 -1.90 -12.71
C PRO A 497 27.90 -2.07 -12.48
N VAL A 498 27.32 -3.13 -13.04
CA VAL A 498 25.92 -3.47 -12.85
C VAL A 498 25.74 -4.97 -12.62
N THR A 499 24.69 -5.34 -11.90
CA THR A 499 24.12 -6.69 -12.01
C THR A 499 22.92 -6.62 -12.93
N ALA A 500 22.99 -7.32 -14.05
CA ALA A 500 21.92 -7.37 -15.04
C ALA A 500 21.13 -8.66 -14.87
N ILE A 501 19.80 -8.56 -14.77
CA ILE A 501 18.88 -9.70 -14.77
C ILE A 501 18.04 -9.64 -16.04
N ARG A 502 18.03 -10.70 -16.84
CA ARG A 502 17.16 -10.76 -18.04
C ARG A 502 15.72 -11.09 -17.64
N ILE A 503 15.03 -10.06 -17.19
CA ILE A 503 13.63 -10.08 -16.77
C ILE A 503 13.00 -8.71 -17.08
N SER A 504 11.69 -8.68 -17.29
CA SER A 504 10.93 -7.44 -17.37
C SER A 504 9.48 -7.69 -17.00
N TYR A 505 8.94 -6.84 -16.13
CA TYR A 505 7.52 -6.87 -15.77
C TYR A 505 6.59 -6.44 -16.93
N THR A 506 7.14 -5.91 -18.02
CA THR A 506 6.40 -5.65 -19.27
C THR A 506 6.10 -6.94 -20.07
N GLY A 507 6.83 -8.01 -19.76
CA GLY A 507 6.88 -9.28 -20.50
C GLY A 507 7.48 -9.21 -21.89
N GLU A 508 8.01 -8.05 -22.31
CA GLU A 508 8.83 -7.90 -23.51
C GLU A 508 10.30 -8.25 -23.21
N LEU A 509 11.12 -8.33 -24.26
CA LEU A 509 12.57 -8.50 -24.11
C LEU A 509 13.12 -7.35 -23.26
N GLY A 510 13.89 -7.67 -22.21
CA GLY A 510 14.50 -6.63 -21.40
C GLY A 510 15.42 -7.13 -20.32
N TRP A 511 16.10 -6.17 -19.69
CA TRP A 511 16.93 -6.38 -18.51
C TRP A 511 16.60 -5.35 -17.44
N GLU A 512 16.63 -5.80 -16.19
CA GLU A 512 16.74 -4.94 -15.02
C GLU A 512 18.22 -4.78 -14.67
N LEU A 513 18.67 -3.54 -14.54
CA LEU A 513 20.06 -3.18 -14.29
C LEU A 513 20.20 -2.61 -12.88
N TYR A 514 20.65 -3.45 -11.95
CA TYR A 514 20.91 -3.10 -10.55
C TYR A 514 22.30 -2.46 -10.44
N HIS A 515 22.36 -1.26 -9.88
CA HIS A 515 23.58 -0.43 -9.84
C HIS A 515 23.60 0.42 -8.57
N ARG A 516 24.75 0.99 -8.20
CA ARG A 516 24.84 1.87 -7.03
C ARG A 516 24.06 3.16 -7.29
N ARG A 517 23.36 3.68 -6.28
CA ARG A 517 22.45 4.84 -6.42
C ARG A 517 23.14 6.09 -6.98
N GLU A 518 24.43 6.29 -6.71
CA GLU A 518 25.21 7.39 -7.29
C GLU A 518 25.40 7.28 -8.81
N ASP A 519 25.35 6.08 -9.38
CA ASP A 519 25.60 5.84 -10.79
C ASP A 519 24.33 6.00 -11.65
N SER A 520 23.15 6.19 -11.04
CA SER A 520 21.86 6.15 -11.74
C SER A 520 21.74 7.16 -12.87
N ALA A 521 22.14 8.41 -12.65
CA ALA A 521 22.06 9.44 -13.67
C ALA A 521 23.02 9.16 -14.85
N ALA A 522 24.25 8.74 -14.54
CA ALA A 522 25.26 8.43 -15.55
C ALA A 522 24.88 7.21 -16.39
N LEU A 523 24.39 6.14 -15.74
CA LEU A 523 23.93 4.93 -16.42
C LEU A 523 22.73 5.21 -17.32
N TYR A 524 21.74 5.95 -16.81
CA TYR A 524 20.57 6.35 -17.60
C TYR A 524 20.98 7.14 -18.85
N ASN A 525 21.82 8.18 -18.70
CA ASN A 525 22.26 9.00 -19.84
C ASN A 525 22.99 8.16 -20.89
N ALA A 526 23.91 7.27 -20.48
CA ALA A 526 24.62 6.40 -21.41
C ALA A 526 23.69 5.48 -22.21
N ILE A 527 22.64 4.94 -21.57
CA ILE A 527 21.63 4.10 -22.23
C ILE A 527 20.78 4.92 -23.19
N MET A 528 20.31 6.09 -22.77
CA MET A 528 19.52 6.98 -23.61
C MET A 528 20.30 7.44 -24.85
N ASP A 529 21.58 7.80 -24.69
CA ASP A 529 22.43 8.21 -25.80
C ASP A 529 22.69 7.07 -26.80
N ALA A 530 22.97 5.85 -26.31
CA ALA A 530 23.21 4.69 -27.17
C ALA A 530 21.98 4.22 -27.95
N GLY A 531 20.78 4.51 -27.43
CA GLY A 531 19.50 4.09 -28.00
C GLY A 531 18.84 5.11 -28.93
N GLN A 532 19.45 6.27 -29.18
CA GLN A 532 18.87 7.32 -30.04
C GLN A 532 18.51 6.81 -31.44
N GLU A 533 19.37 5.97 -32.04
CA GLU A 533 19.13 5.37 -33.37
C GLU A 533 17.91 4.44 -33.39
N GLU A 534 17.63 3.77 -32.27
CA GLU A 534 16.47 2.91 -32.08
C GLU A 534 15.21 3.68 -31.65
N GLY A 535 15.35 5.00 -31.45
CA GLY A 535 14.30 5.87 -30.94
C GLY A 535 13.90 5.53 -29.51
N ILE A 536 14.87 5.29 -28.63
CA ILE A 536 14.65 5.06 -27.20
C ILE A 536 13.92 6.24 -26.55
N ASP A 537 13.02 5.94 -25.62
CA ASP A 537 12.32 6.95 -24.84
C ASP A 537 11.94 6.39 -23.46
N ASN A 538 11.39 7.24 -22.60
CA ASN A 538 10.98 6.88 -21.26
C ASN A 538 9.58 6.24 -21.21
N PHE A 539 9.32 5.48 -20.15
CA PHE A 539 7.97 5.09 -19.75
C PHE A 539 7.83 5.00 -18.22
N GLY A 540 6.64 5.26 -17.72
CA GLY A 540 6.32 5.27 -16.29
C GLY A 540 5.49 4.07 -15.83
N THR A 541 5.11 4.11 -14.55
CA THR A 541 4.37 3.02 -13.89
C THR A 541 2.97 2.80 -14.47
N TYR A 542 2.31 3.83 -15.02
CA TYR A 542 0.98 3.67 -15.64
C TYR A 542 1.06 2.85 -16.93
N ALA A 543 2.05 3.12 -17.78
CA ALA A 543 2.31 2.31 -18.96
C ALA A 543 2.74 0.88 -18.58
N MET A 544 3.54 0.73 -17.52
CA MET A 544 3.91 -0.58 -16.98
C MET A 544 2.69 -1.39 -16.51
N ASN A 545 1.70 -0.75 -15.87
CA ASN A 545 0.46 -1.44 -15.46
C ASN A 545 -0.35 -1.94 -16.66
N ALA A 546 -0.46 -1.15 -17.73
CA ALA A 546 -1.10 -1.61 -18.97
C ALA A 546 -0.36 -2.81 -19.58
N LEU A 547 0.96 -2.73 -19.68
CA LEU A 547 1.81 -3.79 -20.24
C LEU A 547 1.71 -5.10 -19.45
N ARG A 548 1.81 -5.06 -18.11
CA ARG A 548 1.79 -6.25 -17.26
C ARG A 548 0.42 -6.94 -17.28
N LEU A 549 -0.68 -6.18 -17.37
CA LEU A 549 -2.04 -6.73 -17.42
C LEU A 549 -2.27 -7.52 -18.70
N GLU A 550 -1.79 -7.04 -19.85
CA GLU A 550 -1.89 -7.82 -21.10
C GLU A 550 -1.11 -9.13 -21.04
N LYS A 551 -0.02 -9.18 -20.28
CA LYS A 551 0.76 -10.41 -20.01
C LYS A 551 0.16 -11.28 -18.91
N ALA A 552 -0.96 -10.86 -18.32
CA ALA A 552 -1.62 -11.49 -17.19
C ALA A 552 -0.66 -11.72 -15.99
N PHE A 553 0.25 -10.77 -15.75
CA PHE A 553 1.10 -10.77 -14.57
C PHE A 553 0.33 -10.21 -13.36
N ARG A 554 0.35 -10.97 -12.28
CA ARG A 554 -0.29 -10.62 -11.01
C ARG A 554 0.60 -9.63 -10.26
N ALA A 555 0.01 -8.68 -9.56
CA ALA A 555 0.69 -7.77 -8.66
C ALA A 555 0.33 -8.09 -7.20
N TRP A 556 1.35 -8.27 -6.35
CA TRP A 556 1.13 -8.41 -4.91
C TRP A 556 0.51 -7.13 -4.33
N GLY A 557 -0.45 -7.27 -3.42
CA GLY A 557 -1.28 -6.18 -2.91
C GLY A 557 -2.51 -5.89 -3.79
N SER A 558 -2.65 -6.55 -4.94
CA SER A 558 -3.84 -6.45 -5.79
C SER A 558 -4.44 -7.83 -6.07
N GLU A 559 -3.81 -8.65 -6.91
CA GLU A 559 -4.31 -9.99 -7.24
C GLU A 559 -4.12 -10.98 -6.10
N MET A 560 -3.11 -10.73 -5.24
CA MET A 560 -2.80 -11.58 -4.10
C MET A 560 -2.18 -10.81 -2.94
N ASN A 561 -2.54 -11.22 -1.72
CA ASN A 561 -2.07 -10.70 -0.44
C ASN A 561 -2.50 -11.70 0.67
N CYS A 562 -2.58 -11.27 1.94
CA CYS A 562 -3.00 -12.16 3.02
C CYS A 562 -4.46 -12.65 2.93
N ASP A 563 -5.31 -12.05 2.08
CA ASP A 563 -6.69 -12.52 1.85
C ASP A 563 -6.77 -13.72 0.91
N THR A 564 -5.69 -14.01 0.18
CA THR A 564 -5.72 -14.99 -0.90
C THR A 564 -4.69 -16.08 -0.72
N ASN A 565 -4.99 -17.27 -1.24
CA ASN A 565 -3.99 -18.33 -1.41
C ASN A 565 -3.47 -18.35 -2.86
N PRO A 566 -2.24 -18.80 -3.12
CA PRO A 566 -1.65 -18.77 -4.46
C PRO A 566 -2.38 -19.66 -5.49
N LEU A 567 -3.14 -20.67 -5.06
CA LEU A 567 -3.86 -21.54 -6.00
C LEU A 567 -5.08 -20.84 -6.58
N GLU A 568 -5.88 -20.15 -5.75
CA GLU A 568 -7.01 -19.35 -6.26
C GLU A 568 -6.55 -18.13 -7.10
N ALA A 569 -5.35 -17.61 -6.85
CA ALA A 569 -4.73 -16.53 -7.62
C ALA A 569 -4.17 -16.97 -9.00
N GLY A 570 -4.15 -18.28 -9.29
CA GLY A 570 -3.58 -18.83 -10.53
C GLY A 570 -2.05 -18.84 -10.57
N LEU A 571 -1.40 -18.99 -9.40
CA LEU A 571 0.06 -18.98 -9.25
C LEU A 571 0.66 -20.39 -9.12
N GLU A 572 -0.07 -21.44 -9.52
CA GLU A 572 0.33 -22.83 -9.32
C GLU A 572 1.66 -23.16 -10.03
N TYR A 573 2.00 -22.42 -11.11
CA TYR A 573 3.29 -22.55 -11.79
C TYR A 573 4.49 -22.27 -10.87
N PHE A 574 4.35 -21.33 -9.93
CA PHE A 574 5.40 -20.91 -9.01
C PHE A 574 5.43 -21.72 -7.71
N VAL A 575 4.40 -22.54 -7.44
CA VAL A 575 4.32 -23.35 -6.22
C VAL A 575 4.81 -24.78 -6.47
N LYS A 576 5.86 -25.19 -5.76
CA LYS A 576 6.44 -26.53 -5.87
C LYS A 576 6.08 -27.40 -4.67
N LEU A 577 4.81 -27.80 -4.59
CA LEU A 577 4.25 -28.61 -3.48
C LEU A 577 5.01 -29.91 -3.18
N ASN A 578 5.75 -30.44 -4.15
CA ASN A 578 6.52 -31.68 -4.03
C ASN A 578 8.01 -31.43 -3.77
N LYS A 579 8.47 -30.18 -3.60
CA LYS A 579 9.87 -29.94 -3.23
C LYS A 579 10.18 -30.57 -1.86
N PRO A 580 11.41 -31.01 -1.59
CA PRO A 580 11.73 -31.73 -0.36
C PRO A 580 11.44 -30.92 0.91
N ALA A 581 11.88 -29.65 0.95
CA ALA A 581 11.67 -28.78 2.10
C ALA A 581 10.18 -28.65 2.46
N ASP A 582 9.87 -28.73 3.75
CA ASP A 582 8.54 -28.48 4.28
C ASP A 582 8.36 -26.97 4.46
N PHE A 583 8.25 -26.25 3.35
CA PHE A 583 8.13 -24.79 3.36
C PHE A 583 6.86 -24.32 4.07
N ILE A 584 6.89 -23.10 4.61
CA ILE A 584 5.76 -22.52 5.37
C ILE A 584 4.49 -22.53 4.49
N GLY A 585 3.39 -23.06 5.05
CA GLY A 585 2.10 -23.15 4.35
C GLY A 585 1.94 -24.34 3.39
N LYS A 586 2.97 -25.19 3.19
CA LYS A 586 2.92 -26.35 2.28
C LYS A 586 1.74 -27.29 2.55
N GLN A 587 1.53 -27.66 3.81
CA GLN A 587 0.46 -28.60 4.19
C GLN A 587 -0.93 -27.98 4.02
N ALA A 588 -1.10 -26.71 4.38
CA ALA A 588 -2.34 -25.96 4.15
C ALA A 588 -2.67 -25.91 2.66
N LEU A 589 -1.70 -25.64 1.78
CA LEU A 589 -1.92 -25.67 0.34
C LEU A 589 -2.26 -27.05 -0.21
N LYS A 590 -1.68 -28.12 0.33
CA LYS A 590 -2.06 -29.48 -0.05
C LYS A 590 -3.53 -29.76 0.30
N GLN A 591 -3.99 -29.31 1.46
CA GLN A 591 -5.39 -29.42 1.88
C GLN A 591 -6.31 -28.60 0.96
N ILE A 592 -6.00 -27.32 0.72
CA ILE A 592 -6.75 -26.46 -0.20
C ILE A 592 -6.86 -27.08 -1.60
N LYS A 593 -5.74 -27.63 -2.12
CA LYS A 593 -5.74 -28.31 -3.41
C LYS A 593 -6.62 -29.56 -3.44
N ALA A 594 -6.66 -30.32 -2.34
CA ALA A 594 -7.47 -31.53 -2.22
C ALA A 594 -8.97 -31.22 -2.07
N GLU A 595 -9.32 -30.17 -1.32
CA GLU A 595 -10.70 -29.72 -1.13
C GLU A 595 -11.30 -29.06 -2.39
N GLY A 596 -10.45 -28.41 -3.19
CA GLY A 596 -10.86 -27.68 -4.39
C GLY A 596 -11.17 -26.21 -4.12
N LEU A 597 -11.01 -25.39 -5.16
CA LEU A 597 -11.19 -23.94 -5.06
C LEU A 597 -12.68 -23.56 -5.08
N LYS A 598 -13.04 -22.51 -4.32
CA LYS A 598 -14.40 -21.92 -4.33
C LYS A 598 -14.51 -20.70 -5.25
N ARG A 599 -13.41 -19.97 -5.41
CA ARG A 599 -13.27 -18.84 -6.33
C ARG A 599 -11.94 -18.95 -7.08
N ARG A 600 -11.82 -18.22 -8.17
CA ARG A 600 -10.60 -18.17 -8.98
C ARG A 600 -10.41 -16.76 -9.54
N LEU A 601 -9.15 -16.34 -9.63
CA LEU A 601 -8.76 -15.16 -10.38
C LEU A 601 -8.90 -15.41 -11.89
N VAL A 602 -9.57 -14.50 -12.59
CA VAL A 602 -9.81 -14.53 -14.03
C VAL A 602 -9.47 -13.18 -14.67
N CYS A 603 -9.24 -13.18 -15.97
CA CYS A 603 -9.01 -11.97 -16.76
C CYS A 603 -10.27 -11.63 -17.59
N LEU A 604 -10.71 -10.37 -17.51
CA LEU A 604 -11.90 -9.84 -18.15
C LEU A 604 -11.52 -8.82 -19.22
N THR A 605 -12.28 -8.80 -20.32
CA THR A 605 -12.33 -7.67 -21.25
C THR A 605 -13.71 -7.04 -21.24
N LEU A 606 -13.78 -5.70 -21.31
CA LEU A 606 -15.02 -4.95 -21.41
C LEU A 606 -14.85 -3.71 -22.29
N ALA A 607 -15.87 -3.40 -23.09
CA ALA A 607 -15.91 -2.15 -23.85
C ALA A 607 -16.52 -1.06 -22.98
N THR A 608 -15.83 0.05 -22.85
CA THR A 608 -16.27 1.22 -22.08
C THR A 608 -16.27 2.47 -22.96
N ASP A 609 -16.99 3.49 -22.52
CA ASP A 609 -17.08 4.80 -23.17
C ASP A 609 -15.90 5.70 -22.77
N ASP A 610 -15.81 6.09 -21.49
CA ASP A 610 -14.88 7.12 -21.01
C ASP A 610 -14.17 6.78 -19.69
N VAL A 611 -14.36 5.57 -19.17
CA VAL A 611 -13.83 5.09 -17.89
C VAL A 611 -13.18 3.72 -18.05
N ASP A 612 -12.17 3.42 -17.24
CA ASP A 612 -11.54 2.11 -17.15
C ASP A 612 -11.58 1.63 -15.69
N PRO A 613 -11.73 0.32 -15.43
CA PRO A 613 -11.61 -0.22 -14.08
C PRO A 613 -10.18 -0.06 -13.57
N GLU A 614 -10.03 0.11 -12.27
CA GLU A 614 -8.75 0.15 -11.57
C GLU A 614 -8.57 -0.94 -10.52
N GLY A 615 -9.64 -1.65 -10.14
CA GLY A 615 -9.67 -2.62 -9.04
C GLY A 615 -10.68 -2.20 -7.96
N ASN A 616 -11.17 -3.19 -7.20
CA ASN A 616 -12.19 -3.05 -6.14
C ASN A 616 -13.62 -2.75 -6.63
N GLU A 617 -13.88 -2.80 -7.93
CA GLU A 617 -15.23 -2.66 -8.47
C GLU A 617 -16.02 -3.96 -8.38
N SER A 618 -17.34 -3.83 -8.16
CA SER A 618 -18.23 -4.98 -8.00
C SER A 618 -18.49 -5.69 -9.33
N ILE A 619 -18.47 -7.03 -9.28
CA ILE A 619 -18.81 -7.88 -10.43
C ILE A 619 -20.17 -8.50 -10.21
N TRP A 620 -21.06 -8.29 -11.16
CA TRP A 620 -22.44 -8.72 -11.14
C TRP A 620 -22.68 -9.88 -12.11
N HIS A 621 -23.51 -10.82 -11.69
CA HIS A 621 -24.08 -11.85 -12.55
C HIS A 621 -25.53 -12.10 -12.16
N LYS A 622 -26.45 -11.92 -13.12
CA LYS A 622 -27.91 -12.13 -12.92
C LYS A 622 -28.46 -11.35 -11.70
N GLY A 623 -28.10 -10.08 -11.59
CA GLY A 623 -28.60 -9.18 -10.54
C GLY A 623 -28.03 -9.41 -9.15
N LYS A 624 -26.93 -10.16 -9.01
CA LYS A 624 -26.21 -10.34 -7.74
C LYS A 624 -24.73 -10.05 -7.92
N VAL A 625 -24.12 -9.44 -6.91
CA VAL A 625 -22.66 -9.36 -6.80
C VAL A 625 -22.12 -10.76 -6.53
N VAL A 626 -21.15 -11.18 -7.34
CA VAL A 626 -20.50 -12.51 -7.25
C VAL A 626 -19.01 -12.43 -7.00
N GLY A 627 -18.43 -11.23 -7.05
CA GLY A 627 -17.00 -11.02 -6.87
C GLY A 627 -16.62 -9.56 -7.07
N ASN A 628 -15.33 -9.32 -7.23
CA ASN A 628 -14.76 -7.99 -7.43
C ASN A 628 -13.56 -8.04 -8.37
N THR A 629 -13.30 -6.93 -9.06
CA THR A 629 -12.03 -6.70 -9.76
C THR A 629 -10.92 -6.49 -8.74
N THR A 630 -9.68 -6.83 -9.09
CA THR A 630 -8.48 -6.60 -8.26
C THR A 630 -7.54 -5.55 -8.85
N SER A 631 -7.54 -5.42 -10.17
CA SER A 631 -6.81 -4.41 -10.93
C SER A 631 -7.48 -4.20 -12.28
N GLY A 632 -7.22 -3.06 -12.91
CA GLY A 632 -7.60 -2.83 -14.30
C GLY A 632 -6.73 -1.80 -15.01
N SER A 633 -6.92 -1.75 -16.33
CA SER A 633 -6.34 -0.74 -17.22
C SER A 633 -7.09 -0.70 -18.54
N TYR A 634 -6.83 0.31 -19.36
CA TYR A 634 -7.09 0.21 -20.79
C TYR A 634 -6.03 -0.67 -21.46
N SER A 635 -6.44 -1.56 -22.37
CA SER A 635 -5.56 -2.25 -23.30
C SER A 635 -5.56 -1.52 -24.63
N TYR A 636 -4.45 -0.84 -24.91
CA TYR A 636 -4.27 -0.06 -26.13
C TYR A 636 -4.17 -0.94 -27.38
N SER A 637 -3.87 -2.24 -27.25
CA SER A 637 -3.78 -3.16 -28.38
C SER A 637 -5.16 -3.61 -28.90
N ILE A 638 -6.12 -3.87 -28.01
CA ILE A 638 -7.47 -4.32 -28.39
C ILE A 638 -8.53 -3.23 -28.27
N GLN A 639 -8.15 -2.03 -27.84
CA GLN A 639 -9.01 -0.85 -27.67
C GLN A 639 -10.22 -1.10 -26.75
N LYS A 640 -9.97 -1.80 -25.64
CA LYS A 640 -10.95 -2.14 -24.59
C LYS A 640 -10.26 -2.14 -23.24
N SER A 641 -11.04 -2.07 -22.17
CA SER A 641 -10.49 -2.23 -20.83
C SER A 641 -10.22 -3.71 -20.52
N LEU A 642 -9.18 -3.93 -19.71
CA LEU A 642 -8.83 -5.19 -19.08
C LEU A 642 -9.02 -5.08 -17.56
N ALA A 643 -9.46 -6.17 -16.94
CA ALA A 643 -9.47 -6.27 -15.49
C ALA A 643 -9.11 -7.69 -15.02
N PHE A 644 -8.38 -7.80 -13.92
CA PHE A 644 -8.34 -9.02 -13.13
C PHE A 644 -9.50 -9.04 -12.14
N ALA A 645 -9.99 -10.23 -11.81
CA ALA A 645 -11.18 -10.40 -10.99
C ALA A 645 -11.23 -11.74 -10.27
N TYR A 646 -11.69 -11.76 -9.02
CA TYR A 646 -12.12 -13.00 -8.36
C TYR A 646 -13.59 -13.27 -8.66
N VAL A 647 -13.90 -14.47 -9.14
CA VAL A 647 -15.28 -14.95 -9.35
C VAL A 647 -15.43 -16.39 -8.84
N PRO A 648 -16.66 -16.87 -8.55
CA PRO A 648 -16.91 -18.27 -8.19
C PRO A 648 -16.43 -19.21 -9.30
N VAL A 649 -15.92 -20.39 -8.95
CA VAL A 649 -15.33 -21.33 -9.94
C VAL A 649 -16.31 -21.77 -11.03
N GLU A 650 -17.60 -21.85 -10.71
CA GLU A 650 -18.67 -22.16 -11.65
C GLU A 650 -18.87 -21.06 -12.71
N LEU A 651 -18.46 -19.82 -12.41
CA LEU A 651 -18.48 -18.67 -13.31
C LEU A 651 -17.08 -18.35 -13.87
N SER A 652 -16.05 -19.16 -13.64
CA SER A 652 -14.67 -18.83 -14.02
C SER A 652 -14.24 -19.37 -15.39
N LYS A 653 -15.19 -19.77 -16.25
CA LYS A 653 -14.88 -20.37 -17.57
C LYS A 653 -14.63 -19.28 -18.62
N VAL A 654 -13.69 -19.53 -19.52
CA VAL A 654 -13.46 -18.67 -20.70
C VAL A 654 -14.75 -18.55 -21.52
N GLY A 655 -15.08 -17.33 -21.93
CA GLY A 655 -16.32 -16.98 -22.64
C GLY A 655 -17.50 -16.67 -21.72
N GLN A 656 -17.39 -16.87 -20.40
CA GLN A 656 -18.44 -16.51 -19.45
C GLN A 656 -18.65 -14.99 -19.43
N GLN A 657 -19.92 -14.57 -19.41
CA GLN A 657 -20.34 -13.18 -19.30
C GLN A 657 -20.67 -12.79 -17.86
N VAL A 658 -20.20 -11.61 -17.47
CA VAL A 658 -20.51 -10.92 -16.22
C VAL A 658 -20.66 -9.42 -16.51
N GLU A 659 -21.03 -8.64 -15.52
CA GLU A 659 -21.11 -7.18 -15.61
C GLU A 659 -20.17 -6.56 -14.58
N VAL A 660 -19.41 -5.53 -14.96
CA VAL A 660 -18.57 -4.75 -14.03
C VAL A 660 -19.27 -3.41 -13.79
N GLU A 661 -19.48 -3.06 -12.52
CA GLU A 661 -20.07 -1.78 -12.15
C GLU A 661 -19.00 -0.68 -12.10
N LEU A 662 -19.08 0.31 -13.00
CA LEU A 662 -18.20 1.47 -13.02
C LEU A 662 -19.05 2.74 -12.93
N LEU A 663 -18.82 3.52 -11.87
CA LEU A 663 -19.53 4.78 -11.60
C LEU A 663 -21.06 4.64 -11.68
N GLY A 664 -21.60 3.55 -11.14
CA GLY A 664 -23.04 3.25 -11.11
C GLY A 664 -23.62 2.70 -12.42
N LYS A 665 -22.79 2.44 -13.45
CA LYS A 665 -23.21 1.82 -14.71
C LYS A 665 -22.60 0.42 -14.85
N HIS A 666 -23.42 -0.54 -15.28
CA HIS A 666 -22.98 -1.91 -15.53
C HIS A 666 -22.44 -2.06 -16.95
N TYR A 667 -21.18 -2.48 -17.09
CA TYR A 667 -20.54 -2.75 -18.37
C TYR A 667 -20.41 -4.26 -18.58
N PRO A 668 -20.93 -4.81 -19.69
CA PRO A 668 -20.75 -6.22 -20.03
C PRO A 668 -19.27 -6.56 -20.19
N ALA A 669 -18.84 -7.61 -19.50
CA ALA A 669 -17.48 -8.13 -19.54
C ALA A 669 -17.47 -9.63 -19.87
N ILE A 670 -16.40 -10.07 -20.52
CA ILE A 670 -16.21 -11.47 -20.92
C ILE A 670 -14.89 -11.98 -20.36
N ILE A 671 -14.92 -13.16 -19.74
CA ILE A 671 -13.71 -13.87 -19.31
C ILE A 671 -12.94 -14.33 -20.55
N ILE A 672 -11.68 -13.92 -20.66
CA ILE A 672 -10.80 -14.30 -21.76
C ILE A 672 -9.81 -15.39 -21.34
N GLN A 673 -9.24 -16.09 -22.32
CA GLN A 673 -8.09 -16.93 -22.09
C GLN A 673 -6.87 -16.05 -21.83
N GLU A 674 -6.23 -16.24 -20.69
CA GLU A 674 -4.97 -15.56 -20.36
C GLU A 674 -3.74 -16.27 -20.95
N PRO A 675 -2.65 -15.53 -21.25
CA PRO A 675 -2.58 -14.07 -21.29
C PRO A 675 -3.19 -13.50 -22.58
N LEU A 676 -3.58 -12.21 -22.58
CA LEU A 676 -4.04 -11.53 -23.80
C LEU A 676 -2.90 -11.44 -24.83
N VAL A 677 -1.69 -11.10 -24.37
CA VAL A 677 -0.47 -11.02 -25.17
C VAL A 677 0.57 -11.97 -24.59
N LEU A 678 1.11 -12.87 -25.43
CA LEU A 678 2.18 -13.77 -25.02
C LEU A 678 3.46 -12.98 -24.70
N THR A 679 4.22 -13.42 -23.71
CA THR A 679 5.54 -12.85 -23.36
C THR A 679 6.60 -13.16 -24.41
N GLU A 680 7.64 -12.33 -24.53
CA GLU A 680 8.75 -12.55 -25.47
C GLU A 680 9.42 -13.93 -25.32
N PRO A 681 9.75 -14.43 -24.12
CA PRO A 681 10.34 -15.75 -23.97
C PRO A 681 9.42 -16.87 -24.48
N THR A 682 8.10 -16.70 -24.34
CA THR A 682 7.11 -17.65 -24.85
C THR A 682 7.06 -17.63 -26.38
N ARG A 683 7.02 -16.44 -26.99
CA ARG A 683 7.03 -16.27 -28.45
C ARG A 683 8.30 -16.85 -29.07
N ASN A 684 9.48 -16.58 -28.50
CA ASN A 684 10.75 -17.14 -28.98
C ASN A 684 10.77 -18.67 -28.89
N ARG A 685 10.28 -19.24 -27.79
CA ARG A 685 10.18 -20.70 -27.64
C ARG A 685 9.25 -21.33 -28.66
N LEU A 686 8.12 -20.68 -28.98
CA LEU A 686 7.20 -21.14 -30.02
C LEU A 686 7.84 -21.07 -31.41
N GLN A 687 8.54 -19.98 -31.74
CA GLN A 687 9.30 -19.84 -32.99
C GLN A 687 10.39 -20.91 -33.13
N LYS A 688 11.17 -21.18 -32.06
CA LYS A 688 12.20 -22.23 -32.04
C LYS A 688 11.63 -23.64 -32.24
N LYS A 689 10.39 -23.91 -31.76
CA LYS A 689 9.70 -25.20 -31.93
C LYS A 689 8.95 -25.34 -33.25
N GLY A 690 8.52 -24.24 -33.86
CA GLY A 690 7.54 -24.20 -34.94
C GLY A 690 8.08 -24.07 -36.37
N GLY A 691 9.40 -24.14 -36.60
CA GLY A 691 10.03 -24.19 -37.93
C GLY A 691 9.29 -23.47 -39.07
N LYS A 692 9.36 -22.12 -39.11
CA LYS A 692 8.86 -21.18 -40.15
C LYS A 692 7.41 -21.28 -40.66
N ASP A 693 6.68 -22.37 -40.46
CA ASP A 693 5.32 -22.56 -40.98
C ASP A 693 4.32 -22.77 -39.84
N LYS A 694 3.83 -21.65 -39.29
CA LYS A 694 2.58 -21.43 -38.51
C LYS A 694 2.81 -20.35 -37.44
N ILE A 695 2.78 -19.10 -37.87
CA ILE A 695 2.39 -17.94 -37.06
C ILE A 695 1.33 -17.19 -37.85
#